data_AF-A0AAN8IXE6-F1
#
_entry.id   AF-A0AAN8IXE6-F1
#
_cell.length_a   1.000
_cell.length_b   1.000
_cell.length_c   1.000
_cell.angle_alpha   90.00
_cell.angle_beta   90.00
_cell.angle_gamma   90.00
#
_symmetry.space_group_name_H-M   'P 1'
#
loop_
_entity.id
_entity.type
_entity.pdbx_description
1 polymer ?
#
loop_
_entity_poly.entity_id
_entity_poly.type
_entity_poly.pdbx_seq_one_letter_code
_entity_poly.pdbx_strand_id
1 'polypeptide(L)'
;MHSDLAPVITNQLYELIERMIRAHEYPVTSWGRTIAAFVYHSKCQLKKSQLSDIKLHGAHDDFRHVFNHGSSSYNGGSRYNALFFKDVFEKKLRFFSYHEYKKRLPSFGQLYNRYSFVINSFIAAKNFMRDHDRLADLAAFCGHISAQIPALADEWVAAIKALCCTTASQHTGYGELLAHIDINDCSTHYPLATFVLLLAGKYAFSVPRLIAELLNNAFPVVMKREQSSFVSGRYNVLGRSEYDCEPGACLTLLILTQISCATDEPYHLSEHYVGTSPKVKLLPKCADEHILSMIHWCEMDSVLFPMLSNICILMDTLRGRFKDLDFEPSRIIDSTNYRREYLMIMLKATQSIICEEDWVTLKMFRIVETNRMEAFNHDRLKQNCLGQQLLRLGIRRRSEREVLRELSVCNGNSKKALIDKLLAVMNMWNMRATLFDLMLMIKEISPEGAQKHAQQSAIAADALMGEIGKCCRDLFTNAHKEGIQLPSAILGRDFRFRHVTNFWLIALLVRLCPQPSNVPNQFHHMTVSGKFLKEAASMLDTANDSSKERIQQSAWLLSQQPFLNLVLACLKGEDFQPNKDMLVSSLYKQLLDLTSKTKENPALPLMEKFSAEREGLLLRLSLVGGIFKQICQPQHSEGWSHLFFQMMLYGMVSPDKDRILYDSCYDMLSTLMLWTLTDPSTATQQMSEGSEPKFRWPYYSIIIKKLKKEIADQRVPPELRALLQFLPIPKNTISVFAM
;
A
#
# COMPACT_ATOMS: atom_id res chain seq x y z
N MET A 1 -0.81 26.27 -7.71
CA MET A 1 -1.49 27.52 -8.10
C MET A 1 -2.49 28.06 -7.06
N HIS A 2 -2.85 27.34 -5.99
CA HIS A 2 -3.75 27.88 -4.93
C HIS A 2 -3.07 28.13 -3.56
N SER A 3 -1.78 27.85 -3.38
CA SER A 3 -1.14 27.99 -2.05
C SER A 3 -0.93 29.43 -1.61
N ASP A 4 -0.78 30.37 -2.55
CA ASP A 4 -0.33 31.74 -2.20
C ASP A 4 -1.45 32.57 -1.57
N LEU A 5 -2.71 32.23 -1.85
CA LEU A 5 -3.89 32.88 -1.25
C LEU A 5 -4.31 32.25 0.09
N ALA A 6 -3.89 31.02 0.38
CA ALA A 6 -4.33 30.30 1.58
C ALA A 6 -3.99 31.04 2.90
N PRO A 7 -2.80 31.65 3.07
CA PRO A 7 -2.50 32.47 4.25
C PRO A 7 -3.42 33.70 4.38
N VAL A 8 -3.73 34.37 3.26
CA VAL A 8 -4.60 35.56 3.24
C VAL A 8 -6.02 35.18 3.65
N ILE A 9 -6.57 34.11 3.06
CA ILE A 9 -7.90 33.59 3.41
C ILE A 9 -7.95 33.19 4.89
N THR A 10 -6.90 32.52 5.39
CA THR A 10 -6.81 32.13 6.81
C THR A 10 -6.82 33.33 7.74
N ASN A 11 -6.10 34.42 7.40
CA ASN A 11 -6.10 35.66 8.17
C ASN A 11 -7.45 36.38 8.13
N GLN A 12 -8.08 36.47 6.96
CA GLN A 12 -9.43 37.08 6.84
C GLN A 12 -10.47 36.32 7.65
N LEU A 13 -10.41 34.98 7.66
CA LEU A 13 -11.29 34.16 8.51
C LEU A 13 -10.99 34.34 10.00
N TYR A 14 -9.73 34.54 10.38
CA TYR A 14 -9.37 34.88 11.76
C TYR A 14 -9.96 36.24 12.18
N GLU A 15 -9.85 37.27 11.33
CA GLU A 15 -10.40 38.60 11.62
C GLU A 15 -11.93 38.56 11.83
N LEU A 16 -12.64 37.73 11.06
CA LEU A 16 -14.08 37.54 11.21
C LEU A 16 -14.49 37.01 12.59
N ILE A 17 -13.67 36.14 13.18
CA ILE A 17 -13.97 35.44 14.44
C ILE A 17 -13.18 35.99 15.64
N GLU A 18 -12.27 36.95 15.43
CA GLU A 18 -11.32 37.40 16.44
C GLU A 18 -12.02 37.81 17.74
N ARG A 19 -13.11 38.58 17.64
CA ARG A 19 -13.90 39.00 18.80
C ARG A 19 -14.50 37.82 19.56
N MET A 20 -14.96 36.79 18.85
CA MET A 20 -15.55 35.59 19.45
C MET A 20 -14.52 34.76 20.22
N ILE A 21 -13.27 34.77 19.76
CA ILE A 21 -12.20 33.96 20.33
C ILE A 21 -11.50 34.69 21.49
N ARG A 22 -11.35 36.02 21.39
CA ARG A 22 -10.56 36.81 22.36
C ARG A 22 -11.38 37.45 23.47
N ALA A 23 -12.66 37.75 23.26
CA ALA A 23 -13.47 38.47 24.26
C ALA A 23 -14.30 37.50 25.12
N HIS A 24 -14.09 37.55 26.43
CA HIS A 24 -14.68 36.61 27.40
C HIS A 24 -16.22 36.64 27.47
N GLU A 25 -16.85 37.75 27.07
CA GLU A 25 -18.31 37.94 27.11
C GLU A 25 -18.98 37.86 25.72
N TYR A 26 -18.19 37.62 24.66
CA TYR A 26 -18.75 37.58 23.31
C TYR A 26 -19.36 36.20 23.02
N PRO A 27 -20.61 36.12 22.53
CA PRO A 27 -21.26 34.84 22.30
C PRO A 27 -20.58 34.07 21.15
N VAL A 28 -20.09 32.87 21.46
CA VAL A 28 -19.63 31.90 20.47
C VAL A 28 -20.82 31.22 19.77
N THR A 29 -20.88 31.31 18.44
CA THR A 29 -21.85 30.59 17.60
C THR A 29 -21.23 29.28 17.09
N SER A 30 -22.05 28.32 16.67
CA SER A 30 -21.56 27.10 16.01
C SER A 30 -20.71 27.42 14.78
N TRP A 31 -21.17 28.34 13.93
CA TRP A 31 -20.43 28.79 12.75
C TRP A 31 -19.06 29.38 13.11
N GLY A 32 -19.00 30.27 14.09
CA GLY A 32 -17.71 30.84 14.50
C GLY A 32 -16.79 29.80 15.14
N ARG A 33 -17.33 28.81 15.87
CA ARG A 33 -16.55 27.66 16.37
C ARG A 33 -15.98 26.83 15.21
N THR A 34 -16.79 26.50 14.21
CA THR A 34 -16.37 25.77 13.01
C THR A 34 -15.28 26.52 12.24
N ILE A 35 -15.45 27.83 12.03
CA ILE A 35 -14.42 28.68 11.38
C ILE A 35 -13.16 28.74 12.24
N ALA A 36 -13.28 28.82 13.57
CA ALA A 36 -12.13 28.83 14.47
C ALA A 36 -11.33 27.53 14.40
N ALA A 37 -11.99 26.37 14.38
CA ALA A 37 -11.34 25.08 14.18
C ALA A 37 -10.61 25.02 12.82
N PHE A 38 -11.28 25.45 11.75
CA PHE A 38 -10.67 25.51 10.42
C PHE A 38 -9.41 26.41 10.39
N VAL A 39 -9.49 27.63 10.95
CA VAL A 39 -8.38 28.58 11.02
C VAL A 39 -7.22 27.99 11.82
N TYR A 40 -7.49 27.39 12.99
CA TYR A 40 -6.47 26.75 13.81
C TYR A 40 -5.68 25.69 13.02
N HIS A 41 -6.36 24.76 12.36
CA HIS A 41 -5.71 23.68 11.64
C HIS A 41 -5.04 24.15 10.35
N SER A 42 -5.67 25.06 9.62
CA SER A 42 -5.09 25.68 8.42
C SER A 42 -3.79 26.39 8.76
N LYS A 43 -3.73 27.14 9.87
CA LYS A 43 -2.49 27.76 10.36
C LYS A 43 -1.41 26.73 10.67
N CYS A 44 -1.76 25.62 11.33
CA CYS A 44 -0.83 24.55 11.63
C CYS A 44 -0.24 23.91 10.36
N GLN A 45 -1.06 23.67 9.33
CA GLN A 45 -0.60 23.11 8.06
C GLN A 45 0.26 24.10 7.27
N LEU A 46 -0.16 25.38 7.19
CA LEU A 46 0.61 26.43 6.51
C LEU A 46 2.01 26.59 7.12
N LYS A 47 2.10 26.63 8.46
CA LYS A 47 3.38 26.67 9.18
C LYS A 47 4.27 25.46 8.87
N LYS A 48 3.70 24.25 8.85
CA LYS A 48 4.44 23.02 8.52
C LYS A 48 4.95 23.03 7.07
N SER A 49 4.17 23.60 6.15
CA SER A 49 4.47 23.59 4.73
C SER A 49 5.58 24.56 4.29
N GLN A 50 5.85 25.60 5.10
CA GLN A 50 6.79 26.68 4.76
C GLN A 50 6.49 27.37 3.41
N LEU A 51 5.24 27.33 2.95
CA LEU A 51 4.83 27.79 1.62
C LEU A 51 4.57 29.30 1.52
N SER A 52 4.75 30.09 2.59
CA SER A 52 4.50 31.52 2.55
C SER A 52 5.19 32.30 3.66
N ASP A 53 5.68 33.49 3.33
CA ASP A 53 6.24 34.49 4.25
C ASP A 53 5.15 35.36 4.93
N ILE A 54 3.89 35.15 4.59
CA ILE A 54 2.77 35.91 5.17
C ILE A 54 2.61 35.54 6.65
N LYS A 55 2.71 36.55 7.53
CA LYS A 55 2.50 36.39 8.97
C LYS A 55 1.04 36.01 9.27
N LEU A 56 0.84 34.85 9.87
CA LEU A 56 -0.49 34.37 10.27
C LEU A 56 -0.98 35.05 11.56
N HIS A 57 -2.22 35.54 11.56
CA HIS A 57 -2.82 36.27 12.68
C HIS A 57 -3.24 35.34 13.83
N GLY A 58 -3.17 35.83 15.07
CA GLY A 58 -3.61 35.14 16.30
C GLY A 58 -2.61 34.18 16.95
N ALA A 59 -2.65 34.08 18.27
CA ALA A 59 -1.87 33.13 19.05
C ALA A 59 -2.49 31.73 19.02
N HIS A 60 -1.75 30.70 19.46
CA HIS A 60 -2.29 29.35 19.60
C HIS A 60 -3.29 29.27 20.77
N ASP A 61 -2.97 29.95 21.88
CA ASP A 61 -3.78 29.95 23.10
C ASP A 61 -5.16 30.59 22.90
N ASP A 62 -5.30 31.50 21.93
CA ASP A 62 -6.59 32.10 21.56
C ASP A 62 -7.64 31.00 21.30
N PHE A 63 -7.26 29.89 20.66
CA PHE A 63 -8.19 28.83 20.25
C PHE A 63 -8.53 27.84 21.37
N ARG A 64 -8.00 27.99 22.59
CA ARG A 64 -8.19 27.02 23.67
C ARG A 64 -9.66 26.76 23.99
N HIS A 65 -10.50 27.80 23.91
CA HIS A 65 -11.94 27.71 24.17
C HIS A 65 -12.73 26.97 23.08
N VAL A 66 -12.19 26.87 21.86
CA VAL A 66 -12.80 26.16 20.71
C VAL A 66 -12.77 24.66 20.92
N PHE A 67 -11.65 24.15 21.44
CA PHE A 67 -11.40 22.73 21.68
C PHE A 67 -11.68 22.29 23.12
N ASN A 68 -12.05 23.22 23.99
CA ASN A 68 -12.48 22.87 25.34
C ASN A 68 -13.85 22.21 25.25
N HIS A 69 -13.89 20.89 25.49
CA HIS A 69 -15.13 20.10 25.50
C HIS A 69 -15.70 19.92 26.92
N GLY A 70 -15.15 20.62 27.92
CA GLY A 70 -15.56 20.45 29.31
C GLY A 70 -15.38 19.01 29.82
N SER A 71 -15.74 18.79 31.08
CA SER A 71 -15.92 17.44 31.63
C SER A 71 -17.27 17.42 32.34
N SER A 72 -18.14 16.47 31.98
CA SER A 72 -19.43 16.28 32.64
C SER A 72 -19.38 15.09 33.60
N SER A 73 -19.90 15.26 34.81
CA SER A 73 -20.18 14.13 35.71
C SER A 73 -21.52 13.53 35.32
N TYR A 74 -21.52 12.29 34.84
CA TYR A 74 -22.73 11.53 34.47
C TYR A 74 -23.66 11.32 35.67
N ASN A 75 -24.49 12.31 35.99
CA ASN A 75 -25.44 12.25 37.11
C ASN A 75 -26.75 13.00 36.85
N GLY A 76 -27.05 13.37 35.60
CA GLY A 76 -28.29 14.07 35.21
C GLY A 76 -29.55 13.20 35.11
N GLY A 77 -29.41 11.86 35.10
CA GLY A 77 -30.52 10.92 34.81
C GLY A 77 -31.63 10.85 35.87
N SER A 78 -31.45 11.48 37.04
CA SER A 78 -32.44 11.42 38.13
C SER A 78 -33.72 12.22 37.88
N ARG A 79 -33.75 13.14 36.90
CA ARG A 79 -34.91 14.00 36.58
C ARG A 79 -34.99 14.34 35.10
N TYR A 80 -35.45 13.40 34.27
CA TYR A 80 -35.77 13.68 32.87
C TYR A 80 -36.99 14.61 32.73
N ASN A 81 -36.89 15.61 31.86
CA ASN A 81 -37.98 16.53 31.52
C ASN A 81 -38.30 16.48 30.01
N ALA A 82 -39.37 15.76 29.67
CA ALA A 82 -39.85 15.61 28.29
C ALA A 82 -40.33 16.91 27.62
N LEU A 83 -40.59 17.98 28.38
CA LEU A 83 -41.02 19.27 27.84
C LEU A 83 -39.85 20.24 27.60
N PHE A 84 -38.64 19.92 28.07
CA PHE A 84 -37.49 20.81 27.93
C PHE A 84 -37.15 21.05 26.45
N PHE A 85 -37.33 22.28 25.97
CA PHE A 85 -37.12 22.70 24.56
C PHE A 85 -38.00 22.01 23.50
N LYS A 86 -38.98 21.19 23.90
CA LYS A 86 -39.91 20.54 22.96
C LYS A 86 -40.65 21.57 22.09
N ASP A 87 -41.07 22.68 22.70
CA ASP A 87 -41.76 23.80 22.04
C ASP A 87 -40.91 24.49 20.95
N VAL A 88 -39.59 24.37 21.03
CA VAL A 88 -38.64 24.91 20.05
C VAL A 88 -38.47 23.92 18.91
N PHE A 89 -38.29 22.63 19.21
CA PHE A 89 -38.09 21.58 18.21
C PHE A 89 -39.30 21.32 17.31
N GLU A 90 -40.51 21.64 17.77
CA GLU A 90 -41.74 21.54 16.97
C GLU A 90 -41.87 22.68 15.93
N LYS A 91 -41.13 23.77 16.08
CA LYS A 91 -41.14 24.92 15.15
C LYS A 91 -40.10 24.75 14.04
N LYS A 92 -40.19 25.57 12.99
CA LYS A 92 -39.11 25.70 11.99
C LYS A 92 -37.91 26.40 12.64
N LEU A 93 -36.82 25.67 12.82
CA LEU A 93 -35.64 26.10 13.57
C LEU A 93 -34.70 27.04 12.79
N ARG A 94 -34.91 27.20 11.47
CA ARG A 94 -34.11 28.06 10.59
C ARG A 94 -33.93 29.50 11.10
N PHE A 95 -34.91 30.04 11.81
CA PHE A 95 -34.85 31.37 12.41
C PHE A 95 -35.21 31.28 13.89
N PHE A 96 -34.25 31.57 14.78
CA PHE A 96 -34.47 31.54 16.22
C PHE A 96 -34.12 32.89 16.87
N SER A 97 -34.93 33.30 17.84
CA SER A 97 -34.73 34.57 18.56
C SER A 97 -33.53 34.48 19.49
N TYR A 98 -32.54 35.34 19.27
CA TYR A 98 -31.40 35.50 20.19
C TYR A 98 -31.83 35.86 21.62
N HIS A 99 -32.97 36.54 21.80
CA HIS A 99 -33.48 36.87 23.12
C HIS A 99 -34.06 35.63 23.84
N GLU A 100 -34.81 34.79 23.14
CA GLU A 100 -35.31 33.52 23.71
C GLU A 100 -34.16 32.56 24.02
N TYR A 101 -33.17 32.51 23.12
CA TYR A 101 -31.89 31.81 23.33
C TYR A 101 -31.21 32.22 24.63
N LYS A 102 -30.92 33.52 24.77
CA LYS A 102 -30.17 34.06 25.92
C LYS A 102 -30.94 33.85 27.23
N LYS A 103 -32.27 33.94 27.20
CA LYS A 103 -33.12 33.72 28.38
C LYS A 103 -33.07 32.27 28.86
N ARG A 104 -33.00 31.29 27.96
CA ARG A 104 -33.01 29.87 28.33
C ARG A 104 -31.63 29.31 28.65
N LEU A 105 -30.54 29.94 28.19
CA LEU A 105 -29.17 29.45 28.39
C LEU A 105 -28.79 29.19 29.87
N PRO A 106 -29.16 30.03 30.85
CA PRO A 106 -28.84 29.77 32.27
C PRO A 106 -29.43 28.45 32.81
N SER A 107 -30.53 27.95 32.24
CA SER A 107 -31.15 26.67 32.67
C SER A 107 -30.22 25.46 32.47
N PHE A 108 -29.25 25.56 31.55
CA PHE A 108 -28.23 24.53 31.32
C PHE A 108 -27.14 24.49 32.41
N GLY A 109 -27.20 25.37 33.42
CA GLY A 109 -26.39 25.20 34.64
C GLY A 109 -26.70 23.89 35.37
N GLN A 110 -27.92 23.36 35.20
CA GLN A 110 -28.38 22.12 35.83
C GLN A 110 -28.11 20.90 34.94
N LEU A 111 -27.47 19.86 35.51
CA LEU A 111 -27.07 18.65 34.77
C LEU A 111 -28.27 17.91 34.14
N TYR A 112 -29.41 17.84 34.84
CA TYR A 112 -30.60 17.14 34.34
C TYR A 112 -31.26 17.86 33.14
N ASN A 113 -31.08 19.18 33.01
CA ASN A 113 -31.54 19.91 31.82
C ASN A 113 -30.64 19.64 30.62
N ARG A 114 -29.32 19.50 30.82
CA ARG A 114 -28.38 19.06 29.76
C ARG A 114 -28.74 17.67 29.26
N TYR A 115 -28.97 16.75 30.19
CA TYR A 115 -29.44 15.40 29.92
C TYR A 115 -30.75 15.39 29.12
N SER A 116 -31.77 16.10 29.60
CA SER A 116 -33.08 16.20 28.95
C SER A 116 -33.01 16.85 27.55
N PHE A 117 -32.16 17.86 27.39
CA PHE A 117 -31.94 18.52 26.10
C PHE A 117 -31.41 17.55 25.05
N VAL A 118 -30.39 16.77 25.39
CA VAL A 118 -29.79 15.79 24.49
C VAL A 118 -30.81 14.72 24.10
N ILE A 119 -31.56 14.19 25.07
CA ILE A 119 -32.63 13.21 24.79
C ILE A 119 -33.69 13.78 23.85
N ASN A 120 -34.25 14.94 24.18
CA ASN A 120 -35.30 15.56 23.39
C ASN A 120 -34.82 15.91 21.98
N SER A 121 -33.53 16.23 21.81
CA SER A 121 -32.93 16.48 20.49
C SER A 121 -32.88 15.21 19.64
N PHE A 122 -32.48 14.07 20.21
CA PHE A 122 -32.49 12.80 19.47
C PHE A 122 -33.90 12.30 19.15
N ILE A 123 -34.86 12.53 20.04
CA ILE A 123 -36.28 12.25 19.78
C ILE A 123 -36.79 13.10 18.61
N ALA A 124 -36.45 14.40 18.60
CA ALA A 124 -36.80 15.30 17.50
C ALA A 124 -36.17 14.85 16.17
N ALA A 125 -34.87 14.51 16.18
CA ALA A 125 -34.16 14.00 15.01
C ALA A 125 -34.82 12.74 14.45
N LYS A 126 -35.15 11.75 15.31
CA LYS A 126 -35.89 10.56 14.92
C LYS A 126 -37.19 10.92 14.18
N ASN A 127 -37.97 11.84 14.74
CA ASN A 127 -39.27 12.23 14.19
C ASN A 127 -39.16 13.01 12.86
N PHE A 128 -37.98 13.53 12.51
CA PHE A 128 -37.75 14.21 11.23
C PHE A 128 -37.46 13.23 10.09
N MET A 129 -37.25 11.94 10.38
CA MET A 129 -37.09 10.89 9.37
C MET A 129 -36.01 11.25 8.32
N ARG A 130 -36.38 11.40 7.05
CA ARG A 130 -35.47 11.76 5.94
C ARG A 130 -35.47 13.23 5.56
N ASP A 131 -36.03 14.10 6.40
CA ASP A 131 -36.03 15.54 6.16
C ASP A 131 -34.66 16.13 6.54
N HIS A 132 -33.74 16.14 5.58
CA HIS A 132 -32.39 16.62 5.77
C HIS A 132 -32.35 18.09 6.23
N ASP A 133 -33.22 18.95 5.69
CA ASP A 133 -33.26 20.38 6.04
C ASP A 133 -33.61 20.56 7.52
N ARG A 134 -34.62 19.81 8.02
CA ARG A 134 -34.98 19.86 9.43
C ARG A 134 -33.91 19.28 10.34
N LEU A 135 -33.23 18.21 9.93
CA LEU A 135 -32.09 17.66 10.65
C LEU A 135 -30.93 18.66 10.71
N ALA A 136 -30.64 19.36 9.61
CA ALA A 136 -29.61 20.39 9.52
C ALA A 136 -29.94 21.60 10.40
N ASP A 137 -31.19 22.08 10.37
CA ASP A 137 -31.65 23.17 11.23
C ASP A 137 -31.55 22.79 12.73
N LEU A 138 -31.94 21.56 13.09
CA LEU A 138 -31.81 21.05 14.46
C LEU A 138 -30.35 20.95 14.88
N ALA A 139 -29.48 20.40 14.04
CA ALA A 139 -28.05 20.29 14.33
C ALA A 139 -27.40 21.67 14.46
N ALA A 140 -27.77 22.64 13.62
CA ALA A 140 -27.31 24.02 13.73
C ALA A 140 -27.70 24.63 15.08
N PHE A 141 -28.97 24.46 15.49
CA PHE A 141 -29.47 24.92 16.78
C PHE A 141 -28.75 24.27 17.96
N CYS A 142 -28.66 22.94 17.98
CA CYS A 142 -27.93 22.18 19.00
C CYS A 142 -26.44 22.56 19.02
N GLY A 143 -25.85 22.84 17.86
CA GLY A 143 -24.49 23.37 17.71
C GLY A 143 -24.34 24.74 18.37
N HIS A 144 -25.29 25.66 18.18
CA HIS A 144 -25.27 26.97 18.85
C HIS A 144 -25.35 26.86 20.37
N ILE A 145 -26.14 25.92 20.90
CA ILE A 145 -26.21 25.68 22.35
C ILE A 145 -24.91 25.06 22.86
N SER A 146 -24.39 24.06 22.13
CA SER A 146 -23.10 23.42 22.43
C SER A 146 -21.92 24.41 22.34
N ALA A 147 -22.04 25.45 21.51
CA ALA A 147 -21.10 26.55 21.38
C ALA A 147 -20.84 27.29 22.71
N GLN A 148 -21.90 27.42 23.52
CA GLN A 148 -21.88 28.12 24.80
C GLN A 148 -21.67 27.20 26.01
N ILE A 149 -22.01 25.90 25.87
CA ILE A 149 -21.94 24.93 26.96
C ILE A 149 -20.99 23.80 26.53
N PRO A 150 -19.67 23.98 26.70
CA PRO A 150 -18.65 22.97 26.38
C PRO A 150 -18.98 21.56 26.86
N ALA A 151 -19.48 21.44 28.10
CA ALA A 151 -19.79 20.16 28.73
C ALA A 151 -20.86 19.32 28.00
N LEU A 152 -21.64 19.91 27.08
CA LEU A 152 -22.56 19.13 26.24
C LEU A 152 -21.82 18.18 25.28
N ALA A 153 -20.55 18.41 24.97
CA ALA A 153 -19.77 17.50 24.15
C ALA A 153 -19.73 16.07 24.72
N ASP A 154 -19.57 15.93 26.04
CA ASP A 154 -19.61 14.64 26.74
C ASP A 154 -20.99 14.01 26.71
N GLU A 155 -22.02 14.83 26.92
CA GLU A 155 -23.43 14.42 26.91
C GLU A 155 -23.83 13.86 25.53
N TRP A 156 -23.42 14.52 24.44
CA TRP A 156 -23.63 14.02 23.07
C TRP A 156 -22.94 12.68 22.86
N VAL A 157 -21.65 12.55 23.19
CA VAL A 157 -20.89 11.30 23.01
C VAL A 157 -21.50 10.15 23.80
N ALA A 158 -21.95 10.41 25.03
CA ALA A 158 -22.58 9.39 25.87
C ALA A 158 -23.96 8.95 25.39
N ALA A 159 -24.78 9.89 24.92
CA ALA A 159 -26.07 9.56 24.32
C ALA A 159 -25.89 8.71 23.05
N ILE A 160 -24.95 9.08 22.16
CA ILE A 160 -24.63 8.30 20.96
C ILE A 160 -24.14 6.91 21.34
N LYS A 161 -23.23 6.81 22.33
CA LYS A 161 -22.76 5.54 22.87
C LYS A 161 -23.90 4.67 23.40
N ALA A 162 -24.88 5.26 24.11
CA ALA A 162 -26.03 4.53 24.63
C ALA A 162 -26.92 3.95 23.53
N LEU A 163 -27.15 4.71 22.45
CA LEU A 163 -27.89 4.24 21.26
C LEU A 163 -27.16 3.09 20.55
N CYS A 164 -25.83 3.20 20.43
CA CYS A 164 -24.98 2.22 19.76
C CYS A 164 -24.72 0.95 20.61
N CYS A 165 -24.78 1.04 21.94
CA CYS A 165 -24.43 -0.02 22.88
C CYS A 165 -25.61 -0.42 23.79
N THR A 166 -26.73 -0.83 23.18
CA THR A 166 -28.03 -1.10 23.84
C THR A 166 -27.92 -2.01 25.08
N THR A 167 -27.03 -3.00 25.09
CA THR A 167 -26.88 -3.94 26.21
C THR A 167 -25.96 -3.46 27.35
N ALA A 168 -25.12 -2.44 27.10
CA ALA A 168 -24.28 -1.79 28.12
C ALA A 168 -24.94 -0.53 28.70
N SER A 169 -26.11 -0.16 28.19
CA SER A 169 -26.81 1.10 28.45
C SER A 169 -27.17 1.33 29.93
N GLN A 170 -27.35 0.25 30.72
CA GLN A 170 -27.60 0.32 32.16
C GLN A 170 -26.49 1.05 32.93
N HIS A 171 -25.28 1.14 32.38
CA HIS A 171 -24.14 1.86 32.97
C HIS A 171 -23.81 3.20 32.28
N THR A 172 -24.52 3.57 31.20
CA THR A 172 -24.23 4.78 30.40
C THR A 172 -25.01 6.03 30.82
N GLY A 173 -25.96 5.89 31.75
CA GLY A 173 -26.75 7.01 32.27
C GLY A 173 -27.88 7.53 31.37
N TYR A 174 -27.95 7.10 30.10
CA TYR A 174 -28.96 7.49 29.10
C TYR A 174 -30.05 6.43 28.85
N GLY A 175 -30.45 5.67 29.88
CA GLY A 175 -31.48 4.63 29.73
C GLY A 175 -32.82 5.15 29.20
N GLU A 176 -33.21 6.36 29.60
CA GLU A 176 -34.46 7.00 29.16
C GLU A 176 -34.52 7.25 27.64
N LEU A 177 -33.35 7.48 27.02
CA LEU A 177 -33.26 7.66 25.57
C LEU A 177 -33.77 6.42 24.81
N LEU A 178 -33.44 5.23 25.32
CA LEU A 178 -33.84 3.94 24.74
C LEU A 178 -35.31 3.62 25.02
N ALA A 179 -35.96 4.26 25.99
CA ALA A 179 -37.41 4.16 26.19
C ALA A 179 -38.21 4.86 25.07
N HIS A 180 -37.60 5.84 24.40
CA HIS A 180 -38.24 6.64 23.35
C HIS A 180 -37.77 6.30 21.92
N ILE A 181 -36.62 5.64 21.79
CA ILE A 181 -35.99 5.29 20.52
C ILE A 181 -35.71 3.80 20.52
N ASP A 182 -36.47 3.05 19.72
CA ASP A 182 -36.20 1.64 19.48
C ASP A 182 -35.18 1.50 18.35
N ILE A 183 -34.00 0.99 18.68
CA ILE A 183 -32.90 0.79 17.73
C ILE A 183 -33.10 -0.48 16.90
N ASN A 184 -34.00 -1.37 17.30
CA ASN A 184 -34.40 -2.51 16.48
C ASN A 184 -35.19 -2.06 15.24
N ASP A 185 -35.87 -0.92 15.29
CA ASP A 185 -36.45 -0.26 14.12
C ASP A 185 -35.35 0.44 13.32
N CYS A 186 -34.91 -0.20 12.23
CA CYS A 186 -33.85 0.29 11.36
C CYS A 186 -34.19 1.62 10.67
N SER A 187 -35.47 2.00 10.56
CA SER A 187 -35.85 3.30 10.00
C SER A 187 -35.35 4.49 10.84
N THR A 188 -35.03 4.24 12.12
CA THR A 188 -34.42 5.24 13.00
C THR A 188 -32.93 5.47 12.71
N HIS A 189 -32.25 4.57 12.00
CA HIS A 189 -30.78 4.64 11.87
C HIS A 189 -30.35 5.82 11.01
N TYR A 190 -31.01 6.08 9.88
CA TYR A 190 -30.71 7.22 9.02
C TYR A 190 -30.83 8.58 9.73
N PRO A 191 -31.97 8.96 10.34
CA PRO A 191 -32.11 10.26 10.99
C PRO A 191 -31.09 10.45 12.12
N LEU A 192 -30.83 9.40 12.91
CA LEU A 192 -29.89 9.46 14.02
C LEU A 192 -28.45 9.62 13.54
N ALA A 193 -28.00 8.79 12.59
CA ALA A 193 -26.65 8.88 12.05
C ALA A 193 -26.42 10.25 11.37
N THR A 194 -27.39 10.70 10.58
CA THR A 194 -27.31 11.97 9.85
C THR A 194 -27.29 13.15 10.81
N PHE A 195 -28.07 13.10 11.89
CA PHE A 195 -28.00 14.12 12.94
C PHE A 195 -26.63 14.15 13.63
N VAL A 196 -26.03 12.99 13.90
CA VAL A 196 -24.66 12.88 14.46
C VAL A 196 -23.62 13.45 13.50
N LEU A 197 -23.72 13.15 12.20
CA LEU A 197 -22.88 13.72 11.15
C LEU A 197 -22.94 15.24 11.14
N LEU A 198 -24.16 15.80 11.17
CA LEU A 198 -24.37 17.25 11.14
C LEU A 198 -23.86 17.92 12.42
N LEU A 199 -24.05 17.31 13.59
CA LEU A 199 -23.47 17.79 14.86
C LEU A 199 -21.94 17.80 14.82
N ALA A 200 -21.32 16.78 14.20
CA ALA A 200 -19.88 16.77 13.95
C ALA A 200 -19.46 17.93 13.04
N GLY A 201 -20.25 18.25 12.00
CA GLY A 201 -20.08 19.45 11.16
C GLY A 201 -20.19 20.77 11.93
N LYS A 202 -20.93 20.81 13.05
CA LYS A 202 -20.99 21.98 13.95
C LYS A 202 -19.90 21.98 15.04
N TYR A 203 -18.97 21.03 14.99
CA TYR A 203 -17.91 20.88 15.98
C TYR A 203 -18.48 20.81 17.42
N ALA A 204 -19.61 20.11 17.59
CA ALA A 204 -20.31 19.98 18.86
C ALA A 204 -19.57 19.06 19.85
N PHE A 205 -18.79 18.11 19.33
CA PHE A 205 -17.95 17.17 20.06
C PHE A 205 -16.71 16.81 19.22
N SER A 206 -15.72 16.18 19.84
CA SER A 206 -14.54 15.65 19.13
C SER A 206 -14.89 14.36 18.38
N VAL A 207 -14.75 14.38 17.06
CA VAL A 207 -14.98 13.20 16.19
C VAL A 207 -14.05 12.04 16.55
N PRO A 208 -12.72 12.23 16.70
CA PRO A 208 -11.83 11.14 17.13
C PRO A 208 -12.25 10.51 18.47
N ARG A 209 -12.68 11.34 19.42
CA ARG A 209 -13.15 10.83 20.72
C ARG A 209 -14.41 9.97 20.58
N LEU A 210 -15.40 10.44 19.80
CA LEU A 210 -16.61 9.66 19.53
C LEU A 210 -16.26 8.30 18.91
N ILE A 211 -15.41 8.30 17.88
CA ILE A 211 -15.00 7.07 17.21
C ILE A 211 -14.30 6.13 18.19
N ALA A 212 -13.34 6.62 18.98
CA ALA A 212 -12.66 5.80 19.99
C ALA A 212 -13.65 5.19 21.01
N GLU A 213 -14.63 5.95 21.50
CA GLU A 213 -15.67 5.43 22.39
C GLU A 213 -16.53 4.36 21.70
N LEU A 214 -16.96 4.58 20.46
CA LEU A 214 -17.76 3.60 19.72
C LEU A 214 -16.99 2.30 19.48
N LEU A 215 -15.71 2.39 19.07
CA LEU A 215 -14.86 1.22 18.84
C LEU A 215 -14.64 0.41 20.13
N ASN A 216 -14.42 1.08 21.25
CA ASN A 216 -14.13 0.42 22.53
C ASN A 216 -15.35 -0.20 23.20
N ASN A 217 -16.57 0.16 22.78
CA ASN A 217 -17.79 -0.26 23.47
C ASN A 217 -18.78 -1.03 22.57
N ALA A 218 -18.99 -0.62 21.32
CA ALA A 218 -20.00 -1.24 20.45
C ALA A 218 -19.53 -2.61 19.90
N PHE A 219 -18.33 -2.68 19.34
CA PHE A 219 -17.83 -3.92 18.71
C PHE A 219 -17.45 -5.02 19.70
N PRO A 220 -16.79 -4.75 20.85
CA PRO A 220 -16.44 -5.80 21.80
C PRO A 220 -17.66 -6.52 22.39
N VAL A 221 -18.80 -5.85 22.52
CA VAL A 221 -20.06 -6.46 22.97
C VAL A 221 -20.54 -7.53 22.00
N VAL A 222 -20.46 -7.24 20.69
CA VAL A 222 -20.80 -8.20 19.63
C VAL A 222 -19.80 -9.37 19.62
N MET A 223 -18.50 -9.08 19.77
CA MET A 223 -17.45 -10.12 19.76
C MET A 223 -17.45 -11.04 20.99
N LYS A 224 -17.62 -10.51 22.21
CA LYS A 224 -17.54 -11.30 23.46
C LYS A 224 -18.64 -12.36 23.55
N ARG A 225 -19.81 -12.11 22.97
CA ARG A 225 -20.91 -13.08 22.96
C ARG A 225 -20.59 -14.35 22.15
N GLU A 226 -19.75 -14.26 21.12
CA GLU A 226 -19.31 -15.44 20.35
C GLU A 226 -18.41 -16.38 21.16
N GLN A 227 -17.51 -15.81 21.98
CA GLN A 227 -16.63 -16.61 22.83
C GLN A 227 -17.41 -17.34 23.92
N SER A 228 -18.49 -16.75 24.43
CA SER A 228 -19.37 -17.39 25.41
C SER A 228 -20.31 -18.45 24.81
N SER A 229 -20.75 -18.29 23.56
CA SER A 229 -21.61 -19.29 22.89
C SER A 229 -20.89 -20.60 22.59
N PHE A 230 -19.55 -20.59 22.49
CA PHE A 230 -18.76 -21.81 22.29
C PHE A 230 -18.59 -22.65 23.57
N VAL A 231 -18.72 -22.03 24.75
CA VAL A 231 -18.47 -22.69 26.06
C VAL A 231 -19.77 -23.09 26.77
N SER A 232 -20.87 -22.35 26.56
CA SER A 232 -22.12 -22.59 27.28
C SER A 232 -23.23 -23.11 26.35
N GLY A 233 -23.11 -24.35 25.92
CA GLY A 233 -24.16 -25.04 25.14
C GLY A 233 -25.43 -25.40 25.92
N ARG A 234 -25.69 -24.87 27.14
CA ARG A 234 -26.80 -25.37 27.98
C ARG A 234 -27.57 -24.40 28.89
N TYR A 235 -27.33 -23.09 28.89
CA TYR A 235 -28.14 -22.20 29.74
C TYR A 235 -28.59 -20.94 28.98
N ASN A 236 -29.71 -21.08 28.27
CA ASN A 236 -30.52 -19.94 27.83
C ASN A 236 -31.22 -19.35 29.06
N VAL A 237 -30.73 -18.21 29.54
CA VAL A 237 -31.51 -17.36 30.45
C VAL A 237 -32.68 -16.81 29.65
N LEU A 238 -33.90 -17.24 30.00
CA LEU A 238 -35.16 -16.83 29.38
C LEU A 238 -35.26 -15.29 29.33
N GLY A 239 -35.47 -14.74 28.13
CA GLY A 239 -36.08 -13.41 27.94
C GLY A 239 -35.28 -12.34 27.19
N ARG A 240 -34.05 -12.60 26.72
CA ARG A 240 -33.31 -11.67 25.84
C ARG A 240 -32.95 -12.35 24.52
N SER A 241 -33.17 -11.68 23.39
CA SER A 241 -32.82 -12.23 22.09
C SER A 241 -31.29 -12.31 21.98
N GLU A 242 -30.78 -13.40 21.40
CA GLU A 242 -29.34 -13.62 21.23
C GLU A 242 -28.63 -12.45 20.50
N TYR A 243 -29.39 -11.66 19.73
CA TYR A 243 -28.90 -10.64 18.79
C TYR A 243 -29.21 -9.18 19.16
N ASP A 244 -29.68 -8.90 20.38
CA ASP A 244 -30.12 -7.55 20.84
C ASP A 244 -29.09 -6.40 20.69
N CYS A 245 -27.81 -6.72 20.45
CA CYS A 245 -26.73 -5.74 20.29
C CYS A 245 -26.37 -5.42 18.83
N GLU A 246 -26.81 -6.23 17.88
CA GLU A 246 -26.48 -6.06 16.45
C GLU A 246 -27.11 -4.82 15.79
N PRO A 247 -28.35 -4.42 16.13
CA PRO A 247 -28.92 -3.16 15.61
C PRO A 247 -28.11 -1.92 16.04
N GLY A 248 -27.59 -1.91 17.27
CA GLY A 248 -26.70 -0.84 17.74
C GLY A 248 -25.35 -0.82 17.03
N ALA A 249 -24.80 -2.00 16.71
CA ALA A 249 -23.61 -2.10 15.87
C ALA A 249 -23.87 -1.63 14.43
N CYS A 250 -25.06 -1.89 13.89
CA CYS A 250 -25.50 -1.37 12.59
C CYS A 250 -25.53 0.16 12.56
N LEU A 251 -26.15 0.79 13.56
CA LEU A 251 -26.14 2.24 13.72
C LEU A 251 -24.71 2.79 13.87
N THR A 252 -23.85 2.09 14.62
CA THR A 252 -22.42 2.45 14.77
C THR A 252 -21.73 2.49 13.40
N LEU A 253 -21.88 1.45 12.59
CA LEU A 253 -21.28 1.36 11.26
C LEU A 253 -21.77 2.49 10.34
N LEU A 254 -23.06 2.82 10.39
CA LEU A 254 -23.60 3.92 9.61
C LEU A 254 -23.01 5.28 10.04
N ILE A 255 -22.93 5.55 11.35
CA ILE A 255 -22.29 6.77 11.88
C ILE A 255 -20.84 6.87 11.43
N LEU A 256 -20.06 5.78 11.58
CA LEU A 256 -18.64 5.76 11.17
C LEU A 256 -18.50 6.02 9.67
N THR A 257 -19.36 5.43 8.84
CA THR A 257 -19.31 5.60 7.39
C THR A 257 -19.68 7.03 6.99
N GLN A 258 -20.80 7.56 7.49
CA GLN A 258 -21.25 8.91 7.17
C GLN A 258 -20.22 9.97 7.56
N ILE A 259 -19.65 9.86 8.77
CA ILE A 259 -18.58 10.76 9.23
C ILE A 259 -17.36 10.65 8.32
N SER A 260 -16.91 9.42 7.99
CA SER A 260 -15.69 9.21 7.20
C SER A 260 -15.83 9.64 5.74
N CYS A 261 -17.04 9.63 5.19
CA CYS A 261 -17.33 10.03 3.81
C CYS A 261 -17.90 11.46 3.70
N ALA A 262 -18.14 12.13 4.83
CA ALA A 262 -18.77 13.44 4.92
C ALA A 262 -20.11 13.56 4.15
N THR A 263 -20.91 12.49 4.17
CA THR A 263 -22.19 12.40 3.44
C THR A 263 -23.21 11.60 4.23
N ASP A 264 -24.50 11.92 4.10
CA ASP A 264 -25.60 11.22 4.76
C ASP A 264 -25.91 9.85 4.11
N GLU A 265 -25.60 9.68 2.82
CA GLU A 265 -25.83 8.43 2.08
C GLU A 265 -24.55 7.96 1.37
N PRO A 266 -23.57 7.41 2.12
CA PRO A 266 -22.32 6.91 1.54
C PRO A 266 -22.54 5.69 0.63
N TYR A 267 -23.62 4.94 0.86
CA TYR A 267 -24.09 3.87 -0.01
C TYR A 267 -25.61 3.86 -0.07
N HIS A 268 -26.13 3.14 -1.08
CA HIS A 268 -27.55 2.87 -1.16
C HIS A 268 -27.97 1.97 0.00
N LEU A 269 -28.65 2.57 0.98
CA LEU A 269 -29.32 1.87 2.06
C LEU A 269 -30.65 1.30 1.53
N SER A 270 -30.99 0.08 1.93
CA SER A 270 -32.28 -0.50 1.57
C SER A 270 -33.44 0.30 2.17
N GLU A 271 -34.63 0.26 1.55
CA GLU A 271 -35.82 0.95 2.05
C GLU A 271 -36.14 0.58 3.51
N HIS A 272 -35.72 -0.61 3.96
CA HIS A 272 -35.77 -1.09 5.33
C HIS A 272 -35.02 -0.18 6.35
N TYR A 273 -33.90 0.44 5.96
CA TYR A 273 -33.07 1.29 6.82
C TYR A 273 -33.40 2.78 6.71
N VAL A 274 -34.00 3.20 5.60
CA VAL A 274 -34.30 4.63 5.37
C VAL A 274 -35.79 4.94 5.54
N GLY A 275 -36.64 3.91 5.59
CA GLY A 275 -38.10 4.05 5.60
C GLY A 275 -38.66 4.50 4.25
N THR A 276 -39.98 4.63 4.18
CA THR A 276 -40.75 4.97 2.97
C THR A 276 -40.87 6.48 2.70
N SER A 277 -40.23 7.32 3.53
CA SER A 277 -40.36 8.78 3.43
C SER A 277 -39.64 9.35 2.20
N PRO A 278 -40.23 10.35 1.50
CA PRO A 278 -39.63 10.96 0.32
C PRO A 278 -38.37 11.76 0.69
N LYS A 279 -37.39 11.73 -0.22
CA LYS A 279 -36.09 12.41 -0.04
C LYS A 279 -36.21 13.91 -0.30
N VAL A 280 -35.75 14.73 0.65
CA VAL A 280 -35.43 16.16 0.41
C VAL A 280 -33.93 16.27 0.16
N LYS A 281 -33.52 16.91 -0.96
CA LYS A 281 -32.16 16.84 -1.50
C LYS A 281 -31.11 17.52 -0.61
N LEU A 282 -29.97 16.82 -0.43
CA LEU A 282 -28.69 17.39 -0.01
C LEU A 282 -28.17 18.41 -1.04
N LEU A 283 -27.68 19.56 -0.59
CA LEU A 283 -26.87 20.47 -1.41
C LEU A 283 -25.40 20.03 -1.35
N PRO A 284 -24.75 19.64 -2.47
CA PRO A 284 -23.34 19.30 -2.47
C PRO A 284 -22.47 20.52 -2.15
N LYS A 285 -21.29 20.31 -1.54
CA LYS A 285 -20.31 21.36 -1.17
C LYS A 285 -20.83 22.31 -0.09
N CYS A 286 -21.49 21.76 0.92
CA CYS A 286 -21.93 22.53 2.07
C CYS A 286 -20.76 22.79 3.05
N ALA A 287 -20.95 23.75 3.97
CA ALA A 287 -19.93 24.05 4.99
C ALA A 287 -19.59 22.85 5.88
N ASP A 288 -20.58 21.98 6.13
CA ASP A 288 -20.42 20.76 6.94
C ASP A 288 -19.48 19.74 6.26
N GLU A 289 -19.58 19.58 4.93
CA GLU A 289 -18.67 18.74 4.15
C GLU A 289 -17.22 19.26 4.23
N HIS A 290 -17.02 20.58 4.12
CA HIS A 290 -15.69 21.19 4.17
C HIS A 290 -15.00 21.04 5.54
N ILE A 291 -15.73 21.25 6.64
CA ILE A 291 -15.13 21.07 7.97
C ILE A 291 -14.88 19.60 8.27
N LEU A 292 -15.75 18.68 7.85
CA LEU A 292 -15.51 17.25 8.00
C LEU A 292 -14.27 16.80 7.22
N SER A 293 -14.10 17.29 5.99
CA SER A 293 -12.88 17.07 5.21
C SER A 293 -11.64 17.58 5.94
N MET A 294 -11.71 18.76 6.57
CA MET A 294 -10.62 19.27 7.40
C MET A 294 -10.32 18.32 8.58
N ILE A 295 -11.35 17.86 9.30
CA ILE A 295 -11.23 16.89 10.41
C ILE A 295 -10.56 15.59 9.93
N HIS A 296 -10.95 15.05 8.77
CA HIS A 296 -10.32 13.88 8.16
C HIS A 296 -8.80 14.05 8.00
N TRP A 297 -8.38 15.22 7.55
CA TRP A 297 -6.98 15.52 7.30
C TRP A 297 -6.17 15.79 8.56
N CYS A 298 -6.76 16.36 9.61
CA CYS A 298 -5.98 16.89 10.73
C CYS A 298 -6.20 16.17 12.07
N GLU A 299 -7.32 15.46 12.26
CA GLU A 299 -7.70 14.91 13.56
C GLU A 299 -7.86 13.38 13.57
N MET A 300 -8.09 12.76 12.43
CA MET A 300 -8.41 11.32 12.34
C MET A 300 -7.21 10.36 12.47
N ASP A 301 -5.97 10.87 12.58
CA ASP A 301 -4.74 10.06 12.53
C ASP A 301 -4.67 8.97 13.61
N SER A 302 -5.21 9.23 14.80
CA SER A 302 -5.17 8.28 15.92
C SER A 302 -6.25 7.21 15.85
N VAL A 303 -7.31 7.42 15.07
CA VAL A 303 -8.51 6.57 15.06
C VAL A 303 -8.76 5.85 13.75
N LEU A 304 -8.22 6.34 12.62
CA LEU A 304 -8.43 5.73 11.30
C LEU A 304 -8.03 4.25 11.28
N PHE A 305 -6.79 3.95 11.66
CA PHE A 305 -6.29 2.57 11.61
C PHE A 305 -6.99 1.65 12.62
N PRO A 306 -7.17 2.04 13.90
CA PRO A 306 -8.00 1.27 14.83
C PRO A 306 -9.42 1.03 14.33
N MET A 307 -10.05 2.01 13.69
CA MET A 307 -11.40 1.87 13.14
C MET A 307 -11.46 0.78 12.08
N LEU A 308 -10.62 0.88 11.04
CA LEU A 308 -10.60 -0.09 9.95
C LEU A 308 -10.17 -1.49 10.43
N SER A 309 -9.19 -1.58 11.34
CA SER A 309 -8.75 -2.88 11.86
C SER A 309 -9.81 -3.56 12.71
N ASN A 310 -10.54 -2.83 13.55
CA ASN A 310 -11.65 -3.40 14.33
C ASN A 310 -12.80 -3.88 13.44
N ILE A 311 -13.14 -3.14 12.38
CA ILE A 311 -14.17 -3.57 11.41
C ILE A 311 -13.72 -4.86 10.70
N CYS A 312 -12.46 -4.94 10.25
CA CYS A 312 -11.90 -6.16 9.67
C CYS A 312 -11.95 -7.36 10.62
N ILE A 313 -11.52 -7.18 11.87
CA ILE A 313 -11.53 -8.23 12.89
C ILE A 313 -12.97 -8.67 13.19
N LEU A 314 -13.90 -7.72 13.30
CA LEU A 314 -15.32 -8.03 13.52
C LEU A 314 -15.88 -8.86 12.38
N MET A 315 -15.65 -8.44 11.14
CA MET A 315 -16.10 -9.16 9.95
C MET A 315 -15.55 -10.60 9.87
N ASP A 316 -14.29 -10.82 10.27
CA ASP A 316 -13.69 -12.17 10.32
C ASP A 316 -14.29 -13.04 11.42
N THR A 317 -14.44 -12.46 12.62
CA THR A 317 -15.06 -13.08 13.80
C THR A 317 -16.47 -13.58 13.44
N LEU A 318 -17.27 -12.72 12.80
CA LEU A 318 -18.63 -13.06 12.39
C LEU A 318 -18.70 -13.98 11.18
N ARG A 319 -17.62 -14.20 10.42
CA ARG A 319 -17.65 -14.90 9.12
C ARG A 319 -18.28 -16.28 9.23
N GLY A 320 -17.98 -17.03 10.29
CA GLY A 320 -18.55 -18.37 10.52
C GLY A 320 -20.08 -18.36 10.70
N ARG A 321 -20.62 -17.33 11.37
CA ARG A 321 -22.06 -17.18 11.63
C ARG A 321 -22.90 -16.92 10.37
N PHE A 322 -22.27 -16.49 9.27
CA PHE A 322 -22.94 -16.08 8.04
C PHE A 322 -22.63 -16.98 6.84
N LYS A 323 -21.90 -18.10 7.01
CA LYS A 323 -21.60 -19.03 5.91
C LYS A 323 -22.81 -19.81 5.41
N ASP A 324 -23.76 -20.11 6.30
CA ASP A 324 -24.91 -20.98 6.03
C ASP A 324 -26.25 -20.20 6.00
N LEU A 325 -26.20 -18.87 5.98
CA LEU A 325 -27.39 -18.04 5.84
C LEU A 325 -27.75 -17.94 4.36
N ASP A 326 -28.72 -18.75 3.93
CA ASP A 326 -29.35 -18.59 2.62
C ASP A 326 -30.06 -17.23 2.59
N PHE A 327 -29.54 -16.33 1.75
CA PHE A 327 -30.17 -15.04 1.51
C PHE A 327 -31.40 -15.28 0.65
N GLU A 328 -32.53 -15.60 1.27
CA GLU A 328 -33.85 -15.53 0.64
C GLU A 328 -34.27 -14.05 0.62
N PRO A 329 -34.21 -13.35 -0.53
CA PRO A 329 -34.69 -11.99 -0.61
C PRO A 329 -36.20 -12.02 -0.40
N SER A 330 -36.63 -11.82 0.84
CA SER A 330 -38.03 -11.90 1.20
C SER A 330 -38.78 -10.83 0.40
N ARG A 331 -39.71 -11.26 -0.46
CA ARG A 331 -40.51 -10.39 -1.34
C ARG A 331 -41.49 -9.47 -0.58
N ILE A 332 -41.48 -9.50 0.75
CA ILE A 332 -42.41 -8.75 1.60
C ILE A 332 -41.59 -7.85 2.56
N ILE A 333 -41.66 -6.54 2.29
CA ILE A 333 -41.02 -5.45 3.04
C ILE A 333 -42.09 -4.84 3.96
N ASP A 334 -42.62 -5.62 4.90
CA ASP A 334 -43.67 -5.13 5.81
C ASP A 334 -43.15 -4.76 7.20
N SER A 335 -41.84 -4.88 7.46
CA SER A 335 -41.24 -4.45 8.73
C SER A 335 -39.89 -3.75 8.53
N THR A 336 -39.66 -2.70 9.32
CA THR A 336 -38.37 -2.00 9.48
C THR A 336 -37.50 -2.64 10.56
N ASN A 337 -37.94 -3.78 11.12
CA ASN A 337 -37.26 -4.47 12.21
C ASN A 337 -35.97 -5.16 11.72
N TYR A 338 -34.89 -4.97 12.47
CA TYR A 338 -33.58 -5.54 12.18
C TYR A 338 -33.62 -7.02 11.78
N ARG A 339 -32.87 -7.34 10.73
CA ARG A 339 -32.59 -8.71 10.29
C ARG A 339 -31.11 -9.00 10.28
N ARG A 340 -30.76 -10.23 10.66
CA ARG A 340 -29.39 -10.63 10.96
C ARG A 340 -28.44 -10.49 9.76
N GLU A 341 -28.93 -10.81 8.56
CA GLU A 341 -28.16 -10.77 7.31
C GLU A 341 -27.58 -9.38 6.99
N TYR A 342 -28.20 -8.30 7.49
CA TYR A 342 -27.77 -6.95 7.17
C TYR A 342 -26.45 -6.53 7.84
N LEU A 343 -26.13 -7.05 9.03
CA LEU A 343 -24.90 -6.66 9.73
C LEU A 343 -23.65 -6.98 8.89
N MET A 344 -23.58 -8.18 8.30
CA MET A 344 -22.46 -8.59 7.46
C MET A 344 -22.39 -7.77 6.16
N ILE A 345 -23.54 -7.46 5.57
CA ILE A 345 -23.62 -6.60 4.37
C ILE A 345 -23.09 -5.19 4.70
N MET A 346 -23.54 -4.61 5.81
CA MET A 346 -23.10 -3.28 6.24
C MET A 346 -21.63 -3.24 6.65
N LEU A 347 -21.10 -4.29 7.28
CA LEU A 347 -19.66 -4.38 7.58
C LEU A 347 -18.82 -4.34 6.29
N LYS A 348 -19.19 -5.15 5.29
CA LYS A 348 -18.51 -5.17 3.98
C LYS A 348 -18.62 -3.82 3.26
N ALA A 349 -19.81 -3.24 3.24
CA ALA A 349 -20.05 -1.93 2.61
C ALA A 349 -19.24 -0.82 3.30
N THR A 350 -19.32 -0.73 4.64
CA THR A 350 -18.59 0.23 5.47
C THR A 350 -17.09 0.15 5.21
N GLN A 351 -16.51 -1.06 5.31
CA GLN A 351 -15.08 -1.25 5.09
C GLN A 351 -14.66 -0.83 3.68
N SER A 352 -15.42 -1.24 2.65
CA SER A 352 -15.10 -0.94 1.26
C SER A 352 -15.17 0.56 0.97
N ILE A 353 -16.21 1.24 1.44
CA ILE A 353 -16.48 2.63 1.07
C ILE A 353 -15.54 3.57 1.80
N ILE A 354 -15.30 3.35 3.10
CA ILE A 354 -14.32 4.16 3.84
C ILE A 354 -12.94 3.99 3.21
N CYS A 355 -12.53 2.77 2.83
CA CYS A 355 -11.22 2.56 2.19
C CYS A 355 -11.10 3.19 0.79
N GLU A 356 -12.22 3.44 0.10
CA GLU A 356 -12.23 4.08 -1.23
C GLU A 356 -12.08 5.61 -1.18
N GLU A 357 -12.17 6.23 -0.01
CA GLU A 357 -11.97 7.66 0.16
C GLU A 357 -10.50 8.05 -0.09
N ASP A 358 -10.28 9.11 -0.87
CA ASP A 358 -8.94 9.56 -1.26
C ASP A 358 -8.08 9.92 -0.05
N TRP A 359 -8.69 10.54 0.98
CA TRP A 359 -7.99 10.92 2.21
C TRP A 359 -7.55 9.69 3.01
N VAL A 360 -8.37 8.63 3.03
CA VAL A 360 -8.03 7.36 3.69
C VAL A 360 -6.87 6.71 2.96
N THR A 361 -6.94 6.61 1.63
CA THR A 361 -5.86 6.06 0.82
C THR A 361 -4.53 6.75 1.12
N LEU A 362 -4.50 8.09 1.09
CA LEU A 362 -3.29 8.88 1.36
C LEU A 362 -2.77 8.71 2.79
N LYS A 363 -3.65 8.59 3.80
CA LYS A 363 -3.26 8.33 5.19
C LYS A 363 -2.72 6.92 5.37
N MET A 364 -3.33 5.92 4.75
CA MET A 364 -2.86 4.54 4.76
C MET A 364 -1.47 4.41 4.12
N PHE A 365 -1.22 5.11 3.01
CA PHE A 365 0.13 5.23 2.43
C PHE A 365 1.15 5.78 3.45
N ARG A 366 0.83 6.87 4.16
CA ARG A 366 1.73 7.45 5.19
C ARG A 366 1.98 6.50 6.35
N ILE A 367 0.98 5.74 6.80
CA ILE A 367 1.14 4.74 7.86
C ILE A 367 2.19 3.70 7.42
N VAL A 368 2.08 3.21 6.20
CA VAL A 368 3.02 2.23 5.65
C VAL A 368 4.43 2.82 5.48
N GLU A 369 4.55 4.04 4.94
CA GLU A 369 5.85 4.71 4.73
C GLU A 369 6.61 5.00 6.03
N THR A 370 5.91 5.32 7.12
CA THR A 370 6.52 5.71 8.41
C THR A 370 6.91 4.52 9.29
N ASN A 371 7.23 3.38 8.68
CA ASN A 371 7.70 2.15 9.34
C ASN A 371 6.66 1.48 10.27
N ARG A 372 5.36 1.72 10.07
CA ARG A 372 4.27 1.04 10.79
C ARG A 372 3.70 -0.16 10.03
N MET A 373 4.50 -0.86 9.22
CA MET A 373 4.08 -2.17 8.69
C MET A 373 3.73 -3.14 9.81
N GLU A 374 4.34 -2.98 11.00
CA GLU A 374 3.98 -3.71 12.22
C GLU A 374 2.51 -3.56 12.62
N ALA A 375 1.86 -2.43 12.30
CA ALA A 375 0.45 -2.22 12.61
C ALA A 375 -0.44 -3.25 11.91
N PHE A 376 -0.07 -3.65 10.69
CA PHE A 376 -0.78 -4.68 9.92
C PHE A 376 -0.39 -6.10 10.33
N ASN A 377 0.76 -6.27 11.00
CA ASN A 377 1.33 -7.55 11.41
C ASN A 377 0.98 -7.90 12.88
N HIS A 378 -0.06 -7.31 13.47
CA HIS A 378 -0.51 -7.64 14.82
C HIS A 378 -1.21 -9.01 14.86
N ASP A 379 -1.10 -9.79 15.95
CA ASP A 379 -1.56 -11.19 16.04
C ASP A 379 -2.97 -11.45 15.49
N ARG A 380 -3.96 -10.64 15.88
CA ARG A 380 -5.34 -10.73 15.37
C ARG A 380 -5.48 -10.44 13.87
N LEU A 381 -4.61 -9.61 13.31
CA LEU A 381 -4.61 -9.28 11.88
C LEU A 381 -3.83 -10.30 11.04
N LYS A 382 -2.85 -11.01 11.64
CA LYS A 382 -2.17 -12.12 10.95
C LYS A 382 -3.12 -13.28 10.64
N GLN A 383 -4.08 -13.52 11.54
CA GLN A 383 -5.11 -14.54 11.35
C GLN A 383 -5.86 -14.27 10.05
N ASN A 384 -6.07 -15.32 9.25
CA ASN A 384 -6.76 -15.26 7.95
C ASN A 384 -6.22 -14.19 6.97
N CYS A 385 -4.96 -13.75 7.13
CA CYS A 385 -4.34 -12.69 6.33
C CYS A 385 -5.14 -11.36 6.34
N LEU A 386 -5.82 -11.03 7.44
CA LEU A 386 -6.62 -9.81 7.54
C LEU A 386 -5.78 -8.54 7.40
N GLY A 387 -4.54 -8.55 7.90
CA GLY A 387 -3.58 -7.46 7.73
C GLY A 387 -3.31 -7.17 6.25
N GLN A 388 -3.04 -8.21 5.45
CA GLN A 388 -2.87 -8.10 4.01
C GLN A 388 -4.15 -7.61 3.30
N GLN A 389 -5.31 -8.14 3.68
CA GLN A 389 -6.59 -7.72 3.09
C GLN A 389 -6.87 -6.24 3.38
N LEU A 390 -6.68 -5.79 4.62
CA LEU A 390 -6.86 -4.41 5.04
C LEU A 390 -5.86 -3.48 4.35
N LEU A 391 -4.59 -3.87 4.29
CA LEU A 391 -3.55 -3.12 3.58
C LEU A 391 -3.98 -2.89 2.13
N ARG A 392 -4.33 -3.97 1.44
CA ARG A 392 -4.71 -3.93 0.03
C ARG A 392 -5.95 -3.06 -0.23
N LEU A 393 -6.98 -3.19 0.61
CA LEU A 393 -8.18 -2.36 0.53
C LEU A 393 -7.85 -0.88 0.77
N GLY A 394 -7.04 -0.58 1.79
CA GLY A 394 -6.77 0.79 2.22
C GLY A 394 -5.79 1.58 1.35
N ILE A 395 -4.99 0.94 0.48
CA ILE A 395 -3.98 1.63 -0.36
C ILE A 395 -4.32 1.63 -1.85
N ARG A 396 -5.47 1.08 -2.24
CA ARG A 396 -5.91 1.03 -3.65
C ARG A 396 -7.11 1.94 -3.84
N ARG A 397 -7.10 2.68 -4.95
CA ARG A 397 -8.12 3.69 -5.25
C ARG A 397 -9.43 3.04 -5.67
N ARG A 398 -10.52 3.79 -5.57
CA ARG A 398 -11.85 3.41 -6.08
C ARG A 398 -11.86 2.90 -7.53
N SER A 399 -11.01 3.45 -8.40
CA SER A 399 -10.89 3.00 -9.79
C SER A 399 -10.36 1.57 -9.94
N GLU A 400 -9.74 1.00 -8.91
CA GLU A 400 -9.19 -0.36 -8.89
C GLU A 400 -10.15 -1.37 -8.24
N ARG A 401 -11.43 -1.04 -8.05
CA ARG A 401 -12.41 -1.91 -7.38
C ARG A 401 -12.49 -3.31 -8.01
N GLU A 402 -12.47 -3.42 -9.33
CA GLU A 402 -12.49 -4.73 -10.00
C GLU A 402 -11.20 -5.52 -9.74
N VAL A 403 -10.04 -4.86 -9.86
CA VAL A 403 -8.74 -5.46 -9.56
C VAL A 403 -8.68 -5.96 -8.11
N LEU A 404 -9.23 -5.19 -7.16
CA LEU A 404 -9.35 -5.57 -5.75
C LEU A 404 -10.14 -6.87 -5.56
N ARG A 405 -11.27 -7.03 -6.26
CA ARG A 405 -12.07 -8.27 -6.20
C ARG A 405 -11.26 -9.46 -6.71
N GLU A 406 -10.61 -9.32 -7.86
CA GLU A 406 -9.77 -10.38 -8.41
C GLU A 406 -8.62 -10.76 -7.47
N LEU A 407 -7.94 -9.77 -6.88
CA LEU A 407 -6.88 -10.01 -5.90
C LEU A 407 -7.40 -10.72 -4.64
N SER A 408 -8.62 -10.42 -4.20
CA SER A 408 -9.24 -11.12 -3.07
C SER A 408 -9.50 -12.60 -3.40
N VAL A 409 -9.96 -12.90 -4.61
CA VAL A 409 -10.15 -14.29 -5.08
C VAL A 409 -8.81 -15.02 -5.16
N CYS A 410 -7.80 -14.41 -5.78
CA CYS A 410 -6.46 -14.99 -5.90
C CYS A 410 -5.82 -15.25 -4.52
N ASN A 411 -6.03 -14.35 -3.55
CA ASN A 411 -5.55 -14.52 -2.18
C ASN A 411 -6.17 -15.74 -1.48
N GLY A 412 -7.45 -16.04 -1.74
CA GLY A 412 -8.12 -17.24 -1.24
C GLY A 412 -7.60 -18.53 -1.88
N ASN A 413 -7.09 -18.46 -3.11
CA ASN A 413 -6.62 -19.62 -3.87
C ASN A 413 -5.20 -20.06 -3.46
N SER A 414 -4.21 -19.17 -3.60
CA SER A 414 -2.82 -19.45 -3.17
C SER A 414 -1.98 -18.17 -3.16
N LYS A 415 -0.86 -18.19 -2.41
CA LYS A 415 0.14 -17.10 -2.45
C LYS A 415 0.68 -16.88 -3.87
N LYS A 416 0.91 -17.96 -4.63
CA LYS A 416 1.34 -17.87 -6.03
C LYS A 416 0.31 -17.11 -6.88
N ALA A 417 -0.96 -17.53 -6.85
CA ALA A 417 -2.02 -16.91 -7.64
C ALA A 417 -2.16 -15.42 -7.33
N LEU A 418 -1.99 -15.04 -6.05
CA LEU A 418 -1.97 -13.64 -5.64
C LEU A 418 -0.77 -12.88 -6.25
N ILE A 419 0.45 -13.42 -6.14
CA ILE A 419 1.65 -12.75 -6.66
C ILE A 419 1.57 -12.60 -8.18
N ASP A 420 1.17 -13.66 -8.90
CA ASP A 420 0.96 -13.62 -10.35
C ASP A 420 0.00 -12.50 -10.74
N LYS A 421 -1.15 -12.40 -10.06
CA LYS A 421 -2.14 -11.37 -10.34
C LYS A 421 -1.64 -9.97 -9.98
N LEU A 422 -0.93 -9.81 -8.86
CA LEU A 422 -0.31 -8.55 -8.45
C LEU A 422 0.68 -8.02 -9.50
N LEU A 423 1.50 -8.90 -10.07
CA LEU A 423 2.46 -8.54 -11.13
C LEU A 423 1.76 -8.27 -12.46
N ALA A 424 0.71 -9.03 -12.79
CA ALA A 424 -0.05 -8.87 -14.04
C ALA A 424 -0.78 -7.53 -14.13
N VAL A 425 -1.40 -7.07 -13.03
CA VAL A 425 -2.20 -5.82 -12.99
C VAL A 425 -1.39 -4.57 -12.59
N MET A 426 -0.07 -4.74 -12.41
CA MET A 426 0.81 -3.66 -11.99
C MET A 426 0.91 -2.56 -13.04
N ASN A 427 0.77 -1.31 -12.61
CA ASN A 427 0.91 -0.11 -13.40
C ASN A 427 1.54 1.01 -12.55
N MET A 428 1.78 2.17 -13.16
CA MET A 428 2.45 3.29 -12.50
C MET A 428 1.73 3.80 -11.23
N TRP A 429 0.41 3.62 -11.14
CA TRP A 429 -0.42 4.13 -10.05
C TRP A 429 -0.49 3.16 -8.86
N ASN A 430 -0.35 1.87 -9.11
CA ASN A 430 -0.50 0.83 -8.10
C ASN A 430 0.78 0.04 -7.80
N MET A 431 1.90 0.33 -8.47
CA MET A 431 3.20 -0.34 -8.23
C MET A 431 3.61 -0.27 -6.75
N ARG A 432 3.38 0.89 -6.09
CA ARG A 432 3.66 1.05 -4.66
C ARG A 432 2.75 0.17 -3.79
N ALA A 433 1.48 0.03 -4.17
CA ALA A 433 0.55 -0.87 -3.49
C ALA A 433 1.00 -2.33 -3.62
N THR A 434 1.39 -2.75 -4.82
CA THR A 434 1.95 -4.08 -5.07
C THR A 434 3.24 -4.32 -4.27
N LEU A 435 4.13 -3.32 -4.18
CA LEU A 435 5.33 -3.41 -3.34
C LEU A 435 4.95 -3.62 -1.87
N PHE A 436 4.02 -2.85 -1.34
CA PHE A 436 3.60 -2.95 0.06
C PHE A 436 2.90 -4.27 0.38
N ASP A 437 2.08 -4.81 -0.54
CA ASP A 437 1.54 -6.16 -0.45
C ASP A 437 2.68 -7.20 -0.28
N LEU A 438 3.69 -7.17 -1.17
CA LEU A 438 4.85 -8.07 -1.09
C LEU A 438 5.67 -7.87 0.19
N MET A 439 5.89 -6.62 0.60
CA MET A 439 6.61 -6.29 1.83
C MET A 439 5.91 -6.87 3.07
N LEU A 440 4.58 -6.77 3.16
CA LEU A 440 3.83 -7.35 4.26
C LEU A 440 3.88 -8.88 4.22
N MET A 441 3.72 -9.48 3.03
CA MET A 441 3.87 -10.92 2.87
C MET A 441 5.23 -11.39 3.39
N ILE A 442 6.32 -10.71 3.05
CA ILE A 442 7.69 -11.02 3.51
C ILE A 442 7.83 -10.81 5.02
N LYS A 443 7.22 -9.77 5.57
CA LYS A 443 7.28 -9.45 7.00
C LYS A 443 6.56 -10.51 7.84
N GLU A 444 5.37 -10.95 7.44
CA GLU A 444 4.56 -11.92 8.19
C GLU A 444 5.21 -13.30 8.32
N ILE A 445 5.98 -13.69 7.31
CA ILE A 445 6.75 -14.96 7.29
C ILE A 445 8.18 -14.81 7.83
N SER A 446 8.64 -13.59 8.13
CA SER A 446 9.94 -13.37 8.75
C SER A 446 9.95 -13.87 10.21
N PRO A 447 11.04 -14.49 10.68
CA PRO A 447 11.17 -14.86 12.10
C PRO A 447 11.02 -13.67 13.06
N GLU A 448 10.26 -13.88 14.13
CA GLU A 448 10.16 -12.92 15.25
C GLU A 448 11.16 -13.29 16.34
N GLY A 449 12.32 -12.62 16.38
CA GLY A 449 13.31 -12.79 17.46
C GLY A 449 13.75 -14.24 17.73
N ALA A 450 14.32 -14.47 18.92
CA ALA A 450 14.87 -15.76 19.33
C ALA A 450 13.78 -16.81 19.66
N GLN A 451 13.07 -17.30 18.64
CA GLN A 451 12.12 -18.41 18.77
C GLN A 451 12.70 -19.76 18.32
N LYS A 452 12.18 -20.85 18.91
CA LYS A 452 12.50 -22.25 18.54
C LYS A 452 12.20 -22.59 17.07
N HIS A 453 11.35 -21.81 16.39
CA HIS A 453 10.93 -22.04 15.00
C HIS A 453 11.61 -21.14 13.95
N ALA A 454 12.65 -20.38 14.32
CA ALA A 454 13.30 -19.42 13.42
C ALA A 454 13.79 -20.06 12.10
N GLN A 455 14.25 -21.32 12.15
CA GLN A 455 14.68 -22.05 10.95
C GLN A 455 13.51 -22.38 10.01
N GLN A 456 12.35 -22.78 10.55
CA GLN A 456 11.17 -23.09 9.73
C GLN A 456 10.61 -21.82 9.07
N SER A 457 10.55 -20.71 9.79
CA SER A 457 10.17 -19.42 9.24
C SER A 457 11.15 -18.93 8.17
N ALA A 458 12.46 -19.13 8.38
CA ALA A 458 13.46 -18.81 7.36
C ALA A 458 13.31 -19.66 6.08
N ILE A 459 12.98 -20.95 6.20
CA ILE A 459 12.68 -21.81 5.04
C ILE A 459 11.44 -21.32 4.30
N ALA A 460 10.38 -20.96 5.03
CA ALA A 460 9.16 -20.40 4.43
C ALA A 460 9.45 -19.05 3.74
N ALA A 461 10.34 -18.24 4.30
CA ALA A 461 10.81 -17.01 3.70
C ALA A 461 11.60 -17.24 2.41
N ASP A 462 12.52 -18.19 2.41
CA ASP A 462 13.27 -18.56 1.23
C ASP A 462 12.34 -19.06 0.10
N ALA A 463 11.34 -19.87 0.46
CA ALA A 463 10.33 -20.36 -0.46
C ALA A 463 9.49 -19.21 -1.05
N LEU A 464 9.07 -18.23 -0.25
CA LEU A 464 8.34 -17.06 -0.74
C LEU A 464 9.20 -16.23 -1.71
N MET A 465 10.46 -15.95 -1.35
CA MET A 465 11.36 -15.21 -2.25
C MET A 465 11.57 -15.94 -3.57
N GLY A 466 11.71 -17.27 -3.50
CA GLY A 466 11.75 -18.14 -4.67
C GLY A 466 10.48 -18.02 -5.51
N GLU A 467 9.31 -18.04 -4.87
CA GLU A 467 8.02 -17.94 -5.57
C GLU A 467 7.84 -16.57 -6.24
N ILE A 468 8.24 -15.47 -5.59
CA ILE A 468 8.23 -14.14 -6.23
C ILE A 468 9.14 -14.13 -7.46
N GLY A 469 10.36 -14.69 -7.34
CA GLY A 469 11.28 -14.83 -8.47
C GLY A 469 10.70 -15.65 -9.62
N LYS A 470 10.00 -16.75 -9.32
CA LYS A 470 9.29 -17.58 -10.31
C LYS A 470 8.11 -16.84 -10.95
N CYS A 471 7.33 -16.07 -10.19
CA CYS A 471 6.24 -15.27 -10.76
C CYS A 471 6.79 -14.18 -11.71
N CYS A 472 7.95 -13.59 -11.38
CA CYS A 472 8.65 -12.67 -12.28
C CYS A 472 9.06 -13.36 -13.59
N ARG A 473 9.54 -14.61 -13.52
CA ARG A 473 9.84 -15.46 -14.68
C ARG A 473 8.56 -15.80 -15.48
N ASP A 474 7.51 -16.22 -14.78
CA ASP A 474 6.23 -16.62 -15.37
C ASP A 474 5.60 -15.45 -16.16
N LEU A 475 5.76 -14.20 -15.70
CA LEU A 475 5.33 -13.01 -16.41
C LEU A 475 5.89 -12.93 -17.85
N PHE A 476 7.20 -13.17 -18.05
CA PHE A 476 7.82 -13.13 -19.38
C PHE A 476 7.54 -14.40 -20.19
N THR A 477 7.57 -15.57 -19.55
CA THR A 477 7.35 -16.83 -20.27
C THR A 477 5.90 -16.99 -20.73
N ASN A 478 4.92 -16.48 -19.97
CA ASN A 478 3.52 -16.46 -20.39
C ASN A 478 3.32 -15.48 -21.54
N ALA A 479 3.94 -14.29 -21.49
CA ALA A 479 3.92 -13.34 -22.60
C ALA A 479 4.48 -13.94 -23.90
N HIS A 480 5.55 -14.74 -23.82
CA HIS A 480 6.08 -15.47 -24.97
C HIS A 480 5.07 -16.48 -25.53
N LYS A 481 4.47 -17.31 -24.65
CA LYS A 481 3.48 -18.33 -25.03
C LYS A 481 2.23 -17.73 -25.68
N GLU A 482 1.80 -16.58 -25.18
CA GLU A 482 0.63 -15.86 -25.68
C GLU A 482 0.94 -14.97 -26.90
N GLY A 483 2.21 -14.87 -27.32
CA GLY A 483 2.63 -14.04 -28.44
C GLY A 483 2.47 -12.54 -28.19
N ILE A 484 2.52 -12.10 -26.93
CA ILE A 484 2.40 -10.69 -26.56
C ILE A 484 3.63 -9.92 -27.04
N GLN A 485 3.40 -8.83 -27.76
CA GLN A 485 4.46 -7.89 -28.10
C GLN A 485 4.77 -6.98 -26.90
N LEU A 486 5.98 -7.08 -26.35
CA LEU A 486 6.40 -6.21 -25.25
C LEU A 486 6.72 -4.79 -25.78
N PRO A 487 6.48 -3.75 -24.99
CA PRO A 487 6.77 -2.38 -25.38
C PRO A 487 8.27 -2.14 -25.51
N SER A 488 8.69 -1.56 -26.63
CA SER A 488 10.05 -1.09 -26.85
C SER A 488 10.40 0.11 -25.94
N ALA A 489 11.68 0.31 -25.66
CA ALA A 489 12.17 1.50 -24.96
C ALA A 489 11.95 2.74 -25.83
N ILE A 490 11.01 3.59 -25.43
CA ILE A 490 10.74 4.88 -26.07
C ILE A 490 11.37 5.97 -25.22
N LEU A 491 12.23 6.79 -25.84
CA LEU A 491 12.98 7.85 -25.16
C LEU A 491 12.57 9.23 -25.69
N GLY A 492 12.86 10.27 -24.90
CA GLY A 492 12.70 11.66 -25.33
C GLY A 492 11.24 12.07 -25.55
N ARG A 493 10.99 12.81 -26.64
CA ARG A 493 9.71 13.50 -26.89
C ARG A 493 8.54 12.55 -27.15
N ASP A 494 8.81 11.32 -27.57
CA ASP A 494 7.78 10.30 -27.87
C ASP A 494 7.36 9.52 -26.62
N PHE A 495 8.06 9.68 -25.50
CA PHE A 495 7.73 8.99 -24.26
C PHE A 495 6.35 9.43 -23.74
N ARG A 496 5.54 8.45 -23.36
CA ARG A 496 4.23 8.63 -22.74
C ARG A 496 4.10 7.64 -21.58
N PHE A 497 3.33 7.99 -20.56
CA PHE A 497 3.15 7.13 -19.39
C PHE A 497 2.58 5.75 -19.69
N ARG A 498 1.79 5.61 -20.78
CA ARG A 498 1.30 4.30 -21.25
C ARG A 498 2.42 3.32 -21.64
N HIS A 499 3.62 3.79 -21.92
CA HIS A 499 4.78 2.94 -22.25
C HIS A 499 5.40 2.32 -20.99
N VAL A 500 5.04 2.80 -19.79
CA VAL A 500 5.49 2.25 -18.50
C VAL A 500 4.55 1.12 -18.09
N THR A 501 4.79 -0.07 -18.64
CA THR A 501 4.02 -1.28 -18.34
C THR A 501 4.58 -2.04 -17.13
N ASN A 502 3.84 -3.04 -16.65
CA ASN A 502 4.31 -4.00 -15.65
C ASN A 502 5.69 -4.60 -15.98
N PHE A 503 5.98 -4.90 -17.25
CA PHE A 503 7.28 -5.42 -17.70
C PHE A 503 8.45 -4.46 -17.45
N TRP A 504 8.21 -3.14 -17.45
CA TRP A 504 9.23 -2.15 -17.10
C TRP A 504 9.32 -1.91 -15.59
N LEU A 505 8.17 -1.93 -14.91
CA LEU A 505 8.06 -1.65 -13.48
C LEU A 505 8.64 -2.77 -12.59
N ILE A 506 8.63 -4.02 -13.07
CA ILE A 506 9.08 -5.19 -12.31
C ILE A 506 10.55 -5.09 -11.87
N ALA A 507 11.41 -4.46 -12.67
CA ALA A 507 12.81 -4.23 -12.33
C ALA A 507 12.96 -3.36 -11.07
N LEU A 508 12.15 -2.30 -10.97
CA LEU A 508 12.15 -1.44 -9.80
C LEU A 508 11.50 -2.14 -8.60
N LEU A 509 10.41 -2.88 -8.82
CA LEU A 509 9.72 -3.63 -7.77
C LEU A 509 10.65 -4.64 -7.09
N VAL A 510 11.29 -5.51 -7.86
CA VAL A 510 12.21 -6.56 -7.35
C VAL A 510 13.37 -5.96 -6.56
N ARG A 511 13.93 -4.84 -7.04
CA ARG A 511 15.03 -4.14 -6.36
C ARG A 511 14.61 -3.53 -5.02
N LEU A 512 13.35 -3.15 -4.87
CA LEU A 512 12.82 -2.56 -3.64
C LEU A 512 12.28 -3.59 -2.65
N CYS A 513 12.15 -4.86 -3.03
CA CYS A 513 11.71 -5.91 -2.12
C CYS A 513 12.71 -6.05 -0.95
N PRO A 514 12.23 -5.98 0.30
CA PRO A 514 13.08 -6.10 1.48
C PRO A 514 13.57 -7.54 1.67
N GLN A 515 14.64 -7.70 2.44
CA GLN A 515 15.07 -9.00 2.94
C GLN A 515 14.29 -9.34 4.23
N PRO A 516 14.09 -10.64 4.54
CA PRO A 516 13.45 -11.05 5.77
C PRO A 516 14.35 -10.73 6.97
N SER A 517 13.74 -10.28 8.07
CA SER A 517 14.46 -9.93 9.30
C SER A 517 14.67 -11.14 10.22
N ASN A 518 15.73 -11.13 11.04
CA ASN A 518 16.03 -12.14 12.08
C ASN A 518 16.21 -13.58 11.55
N VAL A 519 16.66 -13.75 10.30
CA VAL A 519 16.95 -15.07 9.76
C VAL A 519 18.32 -15.58 10.24
N PRO A 520 18.51 -16.91 10.41
CA PRO A 520 19.83 -17.48 10.73
C PRO A 520 20.89 -17.14 9.66
N ASN A 521 22.17 -17.16 10.04
CA ASN A 521 23.29 -16.78 9.14
C ASN A 521 23.29 -17.49 7.77
N GLN A 522 22.90 -18.77 7.72
CA GLN A 522 22.83 -19.55 6.48
C GLN A 522 21.82 -19.01 5.44
N PHE A 523 20.95 -18.09 5.88
CA PHE A 523 19.82 -17.56 5.14
C PHE A 523 19.94 -16.05 4.87
N HIS A 524 21.03 -15.39 5.26
CA HIS A 524 21.23 -13.94 5.10
C HIS A 524 21.23 -13.43 3.65
N HIS A 525 21.28 -14.32 2.66
CA HIS A 525 21.41 -13.94 1.24
C HIS A 525 20.16 -14.25 0.41
N MET A 526 18.99 -14.38 1.05
CA MET A 526 17.73 -14.61 0.37
C MET A 526 17.10 -13.30 -0.14
N THR A 527 17.48 -12.89 -1.34
CA THR A 527 16.89 -11.73 -2.01
C THR A 527 16.01 -12.17 -3.17
N VAL A 528 14.95 -11.40 -3.48
CA VAL A 528 14.15 -11.64 -4.70
C VAL A 528 15.02 -11.52 -5.94
N SER A 529 15.95 -10.55 -5.97
CA SER A 529 16.91 -10.37 -7.06
C SER A 529 17.72 -11.64 -7.33
N GLY A 530 18.32 -12.22 -6.29
CA GLY A 530 19.12 -13.45 -6.40
C GLY A 530 18.30 -14.65 -6.84
N LYS A 531 17.07 -14.79 -6.30
CA LYS A 531 16.14 -15.84 -6.73
C LYS A 531 15.75 -15.68 -8.19
N PHE A 532 15.45 -14.46 -8.65
CA PHE A 532 15.18 -14.20 -10.06
C PHE A 532 16.41 -14.45 -10.94
N LEU A 533 17.62 -14.08 -10.53
CA LEU A 533 18.84 -14.36 -11.30
C LEU A 533 19.06 -15.86 -11.52
N LYS A 534 18.73 -16.70 -10.54
CA LYS A 534 18.72 -18.15 -10.70
C LYS A 534 17.70 -18.62 -11.74
N GLU A 535 16.49 -18.06 -11.72
CA GLU A 535 15.46 -18.36 -12.72
C GLU A 535 15.86 -17.86 -14.12
N ALA A 536 16.49 -16.69 -14.23
CA ALA A 536 17.02 -16.15 -15.47
C ALA A 536 18.15 -17.03 -16.03
N ALA A 537 19.08 -17.46 -15.19
CA ALA A 537 20.15 -18.39 -15.58
C ALA A 537 19.60 -19.71 -16.10
N SER A 538 18.50 -20.22 -15.50
CA SER A 538 17.80 -21.41 -15.98
C SER A 538 17.11 -21.15 -17.32
N MET A 539 16.32 -20.07 -17.46
CA MET A 539 15.62 -19.72 -18.71
C MET A 539 16.55 -19.61 -19.92
N LEU A 540 17.76 -19.10 -19.70
CA LEU A 540 18.75 -18.90 -20.77
C LEU A 540 19.54 -20.17 -21.07
N ASP A 541 19.51 -21.18 -20.19
CA ASP A 541 20.23 -22.44 -20.35
C ASP A 541 19.65 -23.28 -21.50
N THR A 542 20.44 -23.36 -22.58
CA THR A 542 20.22 -24.20 -23.76
C THR A 542 21.29 -25.29 -23.90
N ALA A 543 22.23 -25.39 -22.96
CA ALA A 543 23.28 -26.42 -23.01
C ALA A 543 22.73 -27.78 -22.54
N ASN A 544 21.85 -27.77 -21.54
CA ASN A 544 21.19 -28.97 -21.02
C ASN A 544 19.96 -29.40 -21.84
N ASP A 545 19.31 -28.47 -22.55
CA ASP A 545 18.14 -28.70 -23.40
C ASP A 545 18.29 -27.88 -24.69
N SER A 546 18.61 -28.58 -25.78
CA SER A 546 18.84 -28.02 -27.12
C SER A 546 17.60 -28.12 -28.02
N SER A 547 16.40 -28.28 -27.44
CA SER A 547 15.15 -28.22 -28.19
C SER A 547 15.00 -26.87 -28.88
N LYS A 548 14.40 -26.89 -30.09
CA LYS A 548 14.20 -25.69 -30.91
C LYS A 548 13.37 -24.65 -30.15
N GLU A 549 12.35 -25.10 -29.44
CA GLU A 549 11.47 -24.28 -28.61
C GLU A 549 12.25 -23.56 -27.50
N ARG A 550 13.19 -24.26 -26.84
CA ARG A 550 14.00 -23.69 -25.77
C ARG A 550 14.98 -22.64 -26.29
N ILE A 551 15.62 -22.91 -27.42
CA ILE A 551 16.52 -21.97 -28.09
C ILE A 551 15.76 -20.71 -28.50
N GLN A 552 14.58 -20.88 -29.12
CA GLN A 552 13.73 -19.77 -29.55
C GLN A 552 13.21 -18.93 -28.39
N GLN A 553 12.81 -19.57 -27.28
CA GLN A 553 12.39 -18.86 -26.06
C GLN A 553 13.55 -18.03 -25.48
N SER A 554 14.74 -18.62 -25.38
CA SER A 554 15.93 -17.92 -24.86
C SER A 554 16.32 -16.73 -25.73
N ALA A 555 16.35 -16.90 -27.06
CA ALA A 555 16.60 -15.82 -28.01
C ALA A 555 15.54 -14.72 -27.89
N TRP A 556 14.25 -15.10 -27.83
CA TRP A 556 13.16 -14.14 -27.66
C TRP A 556 13.33 -13.33 -26.38
N LEU A 557 13.58 -13.97 -25.23
CA LEU A 557 13.78 -13.28 -23.95
C LEU A 557 14.91 -12.25 -24.01
N LEU A 558 16.05 -12.63 -24.59
CA LEU A 558 17.21 -11.75 -24.71
C LEU A 558 16.98 -10.59 -25.69
N SER A 559 16.06 -10.73 -26.64
CA SER A 559 15.64 -9.63 -27.52
C SER A 559 14.71 -8.64 -26.81
N GLN A 560 14.11 -8.99 -25.66
CA GLN A 560 13.20 -8.12 -24.92
C GLN A 560 13.97 -7.17 -23.98
N GLN A 561 13.97 -5.88 -24.30
CA GLN A 561 14.60 -4.86 -23.46
C GLN A 561 14.09 -4.81 -22.00
N PRO A 562 12.78 -4.98 -21.71
CA PRO A 562 12.30 -5.02 -20.32
C PRO A 562 12.88 -6.21 -19.51
N PHE A 563 13.09 -7.36 -20.16
CA PHE A 563 13.72 -8.54 -19.55
C PHE A 563 15.19 -8.26 -19.21
N LEU A 564 15.95 -7.73 -20.17
CA LEU A 564 17.35 -7.34 -19.95
C LEU A 564 17.47 -6.30 -18.82
N ASN A 565 16.58 -5.30 -18.79
CA ASN A 565 16.54 -4.30 -17.74
C ASN A 565 16.32 -4.92 -16.35
N LEU A 566 15.44 -5.92 -16.23
CA LEU A 566 15.24 -6.66 -14.98
C LEU A 566 16.50 -7.44 -14.57
N VAL A 567 17.13 -8.18 -15.49
CA VAL A 567 18.37 -8.92 -15.21
C VAL A 567 19.48 -7.99 -14.71
N LEU A 568 19.70 -6.88 -15.41
CA LEU A 568 20.74 -5.90 -15.06
C LEU A 568 20.42 -5.19 -13.73
N ALA A 569 19.15 -4.85 -13.48
CA ALA A 569 18.73 -4.27 -12.21
C ALA A 569 18.97 -5.23 -11.04
N CYS A 570 18.66 -6.52 -11.20
CA CYS A 570 18.92 -7.54 -10.19
C CYS A 570 20.43 -7.73 -9.94
N LEU A 571 21.26 -7.76 -10.98
CA LEU A 571 22.72 -7.84 -10.83
C LEU A 571 23.32 -6.64 -10.11
N LYS A 572 22.76 -5.45 -10.33
CA LYS A 572 23.18 -4.20 -9.67
C LYS A 572 22.72 -4.14 -8.21
N GLY A 573 21.52 -4.67 -7.91
CA GLY A 573 20.92 -4.62 -6.58
C GLY A 573 21.24 -5.81 -5.67
N GLU A 574 21.80 -6.90 -6.21
CA GLU A 574 22.29 -8.03 -5.42
C GLU A 574 23.67 -7.70 -4.85
N ASP A 575 23.94 -8.10 -3.61
CA ASP A 575 25.26 -7.93 -2.98
C ASP A 575 25.96 -9.28 -2.80
N PHE A 576 25.20 -10.37 -2.70
CA PHE A 576 25.77 -11.70 -2.54
C PHE A 576 26.35 -12.22 -3.86
N GLN A 577 27.68 -12.22 -3.95
CA GLN A 577 28.41 -12.56 -5.16
C GLN A 577 28.03 -13.91 -5.78
N PRO A 578 27.83 -15.01 -5.02
CA PRO A 578 27.42 -16.29 -5.59
C PRO A 578 26.12 -16.25 -6.41
N ASN A 579 25.15 -15.40 -6.04
CA ASN A 579 23.91 -15.25 -6.82
C ASN A 579 24.18 -14.63 -8.20
N LYS A 580 25.16 -13.73 -8.30
CA LYS A 580 25.59 -13.12 -9.58
C LYS A 580 26.38 -14.12 -10.42
N ASP A 581 27.27 -14.86 -9.76
CA ASP A 581 28.17 -15.82 -10.40
C ASP A 581 27.41 -16.97 -11.08
N MET A 582 26.22 -17.32 -10.59
CA MET A 582 25.36 -18.32 -11.24
C MET A 582 25.01 -17.95 -12.68
N LEU A 583 24.60 -16.70 -12.92
CA LEU A 583 24.26 -16.24 -14.28
C LEU A 583 25.50 -16.18 -15.16
N VAL A 584 26.60 -15.62 -14.65
CA VAL A 584 27.89 -15.56 -15.35
C VAL A 584 28.36 -16.96 -15.75
N SER A 585 28.32 -17.91 -14.82
CA SER A 585 28.74 -19.29 -15.06
C SER A 585 27.83 -20.01 -16.06
N SER A 586 26.52 -19.76 -16.02
CA SER A 586 25.56 -20.31 -16.99
C SER A 586 25.86 -19.80 -18.41
N LEU A 587 26.04 -18.48 -18.57
CA LEU A 587 26.40 -17.87 -19.85
C LEU A 587 27.75 -18.39 -20.36
N TYR A 588 28.75 -18.48 -19.50
CA TYR A 588 30.07 -19.04 -19.84
C TYR A 588 29.95 -20.46 -20.41
N LYS A 589 29.25 -21.35 -19.70
CA LYS A 589 29.07 -22.75 -20.13
C LYS A 589 28.39 -22.86 -21.49
N GLN A 590 27.35 -22.07 -21.73
CA GLN A 590 26.61 -22.08 -23.00
C GLN A 590 27.46 -21.59 -24.16
N LEU A 591 28.17 -20.47 -23.97
CA LEU A 591 29.06 -19.92 -25.00
C LEU A 591 30.24 -20.87 -25.27
N LEU A 592 30.78 -21.51 -24.23
CA LEU A 592 31.83 -22.51 -24.38
C LEU A 592 31.37 -23.76 -25.14
N ASP A 593 30.16 -24.26 -24.88
CA ASP A 593 29.56 -25.38 -25.61
C ASP A 593 29.40 -25.07 -27.10
N LEU A 594 28.82 -23.91 -27.44
CA LEU A 594 28.68 -23.45 -28.83
C LEU A 594 30.03 -23.27 -29.53
N THR A 595 31.01 -22.74 -28.81
CA THR A 595 32.37 -22.55 -29.32
C THR A 595 33.05 -23.89 -29.58
N SER A 596 32.84 -24.87 -28.71
CA SER A 596 33.38 -26.22 -28.85
C SER A 596 32.77 -26.95 -30.06
N LYS A 597 31.45 -26.87 -30.24
CA LYS A 597 30.75 -27.40 -31.43
C LYS A 597 31.26 -26.79 -32.74
N THR A 598 31.63 -25.51 -32.71
CA THR A 598 32.18 -24.81 -33.88
C THR A 598 33.63 -25.16 -34.15
N LYS A 599 34.42 -25.40 -33.10
CA LYS A 599 35.76 -25.96 -33.24
C LYS A 599 35.72 -27.31 -33.95
N GLU A 600 34.75 -28.16 -33.63
CA GLU A 600 34.55 -29.47 -34.28
C GLU A 600 34.01 -29.34 -35.72
N ASN A 601 33.12 -28.38 -35.97
CA ASN A 601 32.55 -28.11 -37.28
C ASN A 601 32.60 -26.62 -37.64
N PRO A 602 33.68 -26.15 -38.29
CA PRO A 602 33.85 -24.73 -38.65
C PRO A 602 32.78 -24.18 -39.60
N ALA A 603 32.05 -25.04 -40.33
CA ALA A 603 30.97 -24.62 -41.21
C ALA A 603 29.63 -24.41 -40.48
N LEU A 604 29.52 -24.88 -39.23
CA LEU A 604 28.31 -24.78 -38.41
C LEU A 604 27.68 -23.37 -38.37
N PRO A 605 28.45 -22.27 -38.21
CA PRO A 605 27.89 -20.92 -38.10
C PRO A 605 27.28 -20.40 -39.42
N LEU A 606 27.57 -21.08 -40.53
CA LEU A 606 27.09 -20.76 -41.87
C LEU A 606 25.83 -21.57 -42.25
N MET A 607 25.48 -22.59 -41.47
CA MET A 607 24.35 -23.47 -41.78
C MET A 607 23.02 -22.81 -41.40
N GLU A 608 22.03 -22.88 -42.28
CA GLU A 608 20.69 -22.29 -42.05
C GLU A 608 20.01 -22.86 -40.79
N LYS A 609 20.20 -24.16 -40.51
CA LYS A 609 19.70 -24.82 -39.30
C LYS A 609 20.26 -24.25 -37.99
N PHE A 610 21.38 -23.54 -38.04
CA PHE A 610 22.03 -22.90 -36.89
C PHE A 610 21.56 -21.44 -36.68
N SER A 611 20.70 -20.91 -37.55
CA SER A 611 20.27 -19.50 -37.52
C SER A 611 19.68 -19.06 -36.18
N ALA A 612 18.82 -19.87 -35.56
CA ALA A 612 18.23 -19.56 -34.25
C ALA A 612 19.25 -19.59 -33.10
N GLU A 613 20.17 -20.56 -33.10
CA GLU A 613 21.28 -20.62 -32.14
C GLU A 613 22.25 -19.45 -32.32
N ARG A 614 22.49 -19.04 -33.57
CA ARG A 614 23.30 -17.88 -33.92
C ARG A 614 22.66 -16.58 -33.43
N GLU A 615 21.37 -16.37 -33.64
CA GLU A 615 20.67 -15.20 -33.10
C GLU A 615 20.78 -15.15 -31.57
N GLY A 616 20.52 -16.28 -30.91
CA GLY A 616 20.68 -16.42 -29.46
C GLY A 616 22.12 -16.19 -28.98
N LEU A 617 23.14 -16.55 -29.76
CA LEU A 617 24.55 -16.28 -29.47
C LEU A 617 24.83 -14.78 -29.42
N LEU A 618 24.42 -14.04 -30.46
CA LEU A 618 24.67 -12.60 -30.57
C LEU A 618 23.96 -11.81 -29.45
N LEU A 619 22.74 -12.23 -29.11
CA LEU A 619 21.99 -11.63 -28.01
C LEU A 619 22.62 -11.92 -26.64
N ARG A 620 23.17 -13.12 -26.41
CA ARG A 620 23.93 -13.44 -25.18
C ARG A 620 25.20 -12.61 -25.07
N LEU A 621 25.92 -12.40 -26.18
CA LEU A 621 27.11 -11.54 -26.20
C LEU A 621 26.77 -10.08 -25.87
N SER A 622 25.61 -9.60 -26.32
CA SER A 622 25.11 -8.28 -25.96
C SER A 622 24.87 -8.16 -24.45
N LEU A 623 24.27 -9.18 -23.82
CA LEU A 623 24.12 -9.24 -22.37
C LEU A 623 25.47 -9.34 -21.65
N VAL A 624 26.43 -10.12 -22.17
CA VAL A 624 27.80 -10.23 -21.66
C VAL A 624 28.47 -8.86 -21.54
N GLY A 625 28.31 -7.98 -22.53
CA GLY A 625 28.77 -6.59 -22.44
C GLY A 625 28.13 -5.83 -21.26
N GLY A 626 26.82 -6.00 -21.05
CA GLY A 626 26.09 -5.40 -19.92
C GLY A 626 26.50 -5.92 -18.54
N ILE A 627 27.07 -7.12 -18.46
CA ILE A 627 27.56 -7.75 -17.21
C ILE A 627 29.08 -7.84 -17.15
N PHE A 628 29.78 -7.09 -18.00
CA PHE A 628 31.24 -7.20 -18.13
C PHE A 628 31.96 -6.93 -16.80
N LYS A 629 31.44 -6.01 -15.98
CA LYS A 629 31.96 -5.73 -14.64
C LYS A 629 32.03 -6.98 -13.75
N GLN A 630 31.08 -7.91 -13.88
CA GLN A 630 31.04 -9.17 -13.14
C GLN A 630 32.07 -10.17 -13.70
N ILE A 631 32.27 -10.19 -15.02
CA ILE A 631 33.25 -11.05 -15.70
C ILE A 631 34.69 -10.64 -15.36
N CYS A 632 34.91 -9.36 -15.14
CA CYS A 632 36.20 -8.80 -14.75
C CYS A 632 36.71 -9.24 -13.36
N GLN A 633 35.90 -9.96 -12.58
CA GLN A 633 36.35 -10.49 -11.31
C GLN A 633 37.44 -11.56 -11.52
N PRO A 634 38.44 -11.66 -10.63
CA PRO A 634 39.57 -12.57 -10.82
C PRO A 634 39.16 -14.02 -11.05
N GLN A 635 38.09 -14.51 -10.39
CA GLN A 635 37.64 -15.90 -10.54
C GLN A 635 37.10 -16.25 -11.94
N HIS A 636 36.69 -15.23 -12.72
CA HIS A 636 36.08 -15.42 -14.05
C HIS A 636 37.04 -15.04 -15.18
N SER A 637 37.91 -14.06 -14.95
CA SER A 637 38.78 -13.43 -15.95
C SER A 637 39.55 -14.41 -16.84
N GLU A 638 40.16 -15.44 -16.26
CA GLU A 638 40.98 -16.42 -16.98
C GLU A 638 40.16 -17.21 -18.01
N GLY A 639 39.04 -17.78 -17.58
CA GLY A 639 38.17 -18.59 -18.44
C GLY A 639 37.55 -17.74 -19.55
N TRP A 640 37.04 -16.56 -19.22
CA TRP A 640 36.42 -15.66 -20.19
C TRP A 640 37.41 -15.09 -21.21
N SER A 641 38.66 -14.82 -20.81
CA SER A 641 39.72 -14.40 -21.74
C SER A 641 39.98 -15.48 -22.79
N HIS A 642 40.08 -16.74 -22.34
CA HIS A 642 40.26 -17.88 -23.23
C HIS A 642 39.06 -18.07 -24.16
N LEU A 643 37.84 -17.96 -23.63
CA LEU A 643 36.61 -18.11 -24.40
C LEU A 643 36.44 -17.02 -25.47
N PHE A 644 36.62 -15.74 -25.15
CA PHE A 644 36.55 -14.66 -26.16
C PHE A 644 37.53 -14.89 -27.30
N PHE A 645 38.75 -15.32 -26.97
CA PHE A 645 39.76 -15.65 -27.96
C PHE A 645 39.32 -16.82 -28.85
N GLN A 646 38.80 -17.91 -28.28
CA GLN A 646 38.31 -19.07 -29.05
C GLN A 646 37.12 -18.69 -29.95
N MET A 647 36.19 -17.88 -29.46
CA MET A 647 35.02 -17.45 -30.23
C MET A 647 35.42 -16.65 -31.48
N MET A 648 36.40 -15.74 -31.35
CA MET A 648 36.93 -14.99 -32.48
C MET A 648 37.81 -15.86 -33.40
N LEU A 649 38.62 -16.76 -32.84
CA LEU A 649 39.51 -17.65 -33.60
C LEU A 649 38.74 -18.65 -34.47
N TYR A 650 37.69 -19.27 -33.91
CA TYR A 650 36.88 -20.28 -34.61
C TYR A 650 35.77 -19.69 -35.47
N GLY A 651 35.72 -18.36 -35.62
CA GLY A 651 34.73 -17.69 -36.48
C GLY A 651 33.29 -17.77 -35.96
N MET A 652 33.09 -18.05 -34.66
CA MET A 652 31.76 -17.92 -34.03
C MET A 652 31.27 -16.48 -34.13
N VAL A 653 32.17 -15.53 -33.86
CA VAL A 653 32.01 -14.10 -34.08
C VAL A 653 33.03 -13.69 -35.12
N SER A 654 32.58 -13.20 -36.26
CA SER A 654 33.45 -12.88 -37.39
C SER A 654 33.48 -11.38 -37.67
N PRO A 655 34.63 -10.82 -38.12
CA PRO A 655 34.71 -9.40 -38.47
C PRO A 655 33.82 -9.05 -39.68
N ASP A 656 33.55 -10.01 -40.57
CA ASP A 656 32.75 -9.77 -41.79
C ASP A 656 31.24 -9.73 -41.52
N LYS A 657 30.74 -10.61 -40.63
CA LYS A 657 29.30 -10.70 -40.34
C LYS A 657 28.88 -9.91 -39.10
N ASP A 658 29.75 -9.84 -38.09
CA ASP A 658 29.40 -9.42 -36.74
C ASP A 658 30.33 -8.31 -36.23
N ARG A 659 30.73 -7.38 -37.11
CA ARG A 659 31.80 -6.42 -36.85
C ARG A 659 31.74 -5.74 -35.47
N ILE A 660 30.57 -5.24 -35.09
CA ILE A 660 30.35 -4.55 -33.80
C ILE A 660 30.60 -5.49 -32.61
N LEU A 661 30.11 -6.72 -32.68
CA LEU A 661 30.29 -7.70 -31.61
C LEU A 661 31.72 -8.26 -31.60
N TYR A 662 32.36 -8.40 -32.76
CA TYR A 662 33.77 -8.75 -32.87
C TYR A 662 34.64 -7.70 -32.17
N ASP A 663 34.47 -6.43 -32.52
CA ASP A 663 35.21 -5.32 -31.93
C ASP A 663 34.94 -5.26 -30.40
N SER A 664 33.68 -5.46 -29.97
CA SER A 664 33.34 -5.54 -28.54
C SER A 664 34.02 -6.72 -27.82
N CYS A 665 34.05 -7.91 -28.42
CA CYS A 665 34.75 -9.07 -27.87
C CYS A 665 36.26 -8.85 -27.80
N TYR A 666 36.84 -8.19 -28.81
CA TYR A 666 38.25 -7.82 -28.84
C TYR A 666 38.60 -6.83 -27.73
N ASP A 667 37.77 -5.80 -27.52
CA ASP A 667 37.95 -4.79 -26.47
C ASP A 667 37.79 -5.40 -25.07
N MET A 668 36.79 -6.27 -24.88
CA MET A 668 36.59 -7.01 -23.63
C MET A 668 37.79 -7.92 -23.33
N LEU A 669 38.28 -8.67 -24.33
CA LEU A 669 39.48 -9.49 -24.18
C LEU A 669 40.71 -8.64 -23.83
N SER A 670 40.92 -7.52 -24.53
CA SER A 670 42.01 -6.58 -24.26
C SER A 670 41.98 -6.08 -22.82
N THR A 671 40.79 -5.70 -22.35
CA THR A 671 40.59 -5.21 -20.99
C THR A 671 40.84 -6.31 -19.96
N LEU A 672 40.38 -7.53 -20.19
CA LEU A 672 40.64 -8.67 -19.30
C LEU A 672 42.14 -9.00 -19.25
N MET A 673 42.82 -9.02 -20.40
CA MET A 673 44.27 -9.23 -20.47
C MET A 673 45.01 -8.16 -19.67
N LEU A 674 44.62 -6.89 -19.78
CA LEU A 674 45.18 -5.80 -18.98
C LEU A 674 44.91 -6.00 -17.49
N TRP A 675 43.68 -6.34 -17.09
CA TRP A 675 43.31 -6.52 -15.68
C TRP A 675 43.87 -7.80 -15.05
N THR A 676 44.33 -8.75 -15.86
CA THR A 676 45.12 -9.89 -15.39
C THR A 676 46.59 -9.52 -15.14
N LEU A 677 47.07 -8.40 -15.70
CA LEU A 677 48.40 -7.84 -15.44
C LEU A 677 48.39 -6.80 -14.30
N THR A 678 47.36 -5.96 -14.22
CA THR A 678 47.26 -4.85 -13.25
C THR A 678 45.98 -4.99 -12.41
N ASP A 679 46.06 -4.69 -11.11
CA ASP A 679 44.86 -4.68 -10.25
C ASP A 679 43.93 -3.51 -10.64
N PRO A 680 42.65 -3.75 -10.97
CA PRO A 680 41.69 -2.70 -11.32
C PRO A 680 41.61 -1.56 -10.29
N SER A 681 41.87 -1.84 -9.01
CA SER A 681 41.85 -0.85 -7.93
C SER A 681 43.08 0.08 -7.90
N THR A 682 44.21 -0.36 -8.47
CA THR A 682 45.45 0.41 -8.56
C THR A 682 45.58 1.19 -9.87
N ALA A 683 44.80 0.84 -10.90
CA ALA A 683 44.79 1.52 -12.20
C ALA A 683 44.07 2.89 -12.18
N THR A 684 43.14 3.10 -11.24
CA THR A 684 42.34 4.35 -11.14
C THR A 684 42.81 5.32 -10.04
N GLN A 685 43.69 4.89 -9.13
CA GLN A 685 44.30 5.82 -8.17
C GLN A 685 45.38 6.61 -8.90
N GLN A 686 45.30 7.95 -8.88
CA GLN A 686 46.43 8.80 -9.25
C GLN A 686 47.64 8.29 -8.48
N MET A 687 48.64 7.80 -9.21
CA MET A 687 49.85 7.21 -8.66
C MET A 687 50.44 8.22 -7.67
N SER A 688 50.39 7.93 -6.36
CA SER A 688 51.23 8.67 -5.43
C SER A 688 52.67 8.34 -5.80
N GLU A 689 53.46 9.36 -6.13
CA GLU A 689 54.86 9.25 -6.50
C GLU A 689 55.60 8.31 -5.53
N GLY A 690 55.98 7.11 -5.99
CA GLY A 690 56.86 6.21 -5.24
C GLY A 690 56.40 4.77 -5.02
N SER A 691 55.20 4.34 -5.45
CA SER A 691 54.79 2.92 -5.37
C SER A 691 54.94 2.20 -6.73
N GLU A 692 55.80 1.19 -6.81
CA GLU A 692 55.93 0.35 -8.01
C GLU A 692 54.61 -0.36 -8.33
N PRO A 693 54.18 -0.39 -9.61
CA PRO A 693 52.99 -1.14 -10.00
C PRO A 693 53.17 -2.64 -9.71
N LYS A 694 52.33 -3.19 -8.83
CA LYS A 694 52.30 -4.63 -8.54
C LYS A 694 51.69 -5.40 -9.72
N PHE A 695 52.54 -5.84 -10.64
CA PHE A 695 52.12 -6.65 -11.79
C PHE A 695 51.83 -8.11 -11.39
N ARG A 696 50.70 -8.64 -11.86
CA ARG A 696 50.21 -10.00 -11.61
C ARG A 696 50.66 -11.00 -12.69
N TRP A 697 51.95 -10.99 -13.02
CA TRP A 697 52.56 -11.80 -14.09
C TRP A 697 52.18 -13.30 -14.13
N PRO A 698 52.03 -14.01 -12.99
CA PRO A 698 51.63 -15.42 -13.02
C PRO A 698 50.27 -15.66 -13.68
N TYR A 699 49.26 -14.83 -13.41
CA TYR A 699 47.91 -14.95 -13.97
C TYR A 699 47.91 -14.71 -15.47
N TYR A 700 48.53 -13.62 -15.90
CA TYR A 700 48.74 -13.32 -17.32
C TYR A 700 49.47 -14.46 -18.05
N SER A 701 50.52 -15.01 -17.44
CA SER A 701 51.31 -16.10 -18.05
C SER A 701 50.50 -17.38 -18.26
N ILE A 702 49.55 -17.68 -17.38
CA ILE A 702 48.63 -18.82 -17.53
C ILE A 702 47.72 -18.62 -18.75
N ILE A 703 47.12 -17.43 -18.88
CA ILE A 703 46.24 -17.11 -20.01
C ILE A 703 47.02 -17.19 -21.32
N ILE A 704 48.21 -16.57 -21.40
CA ILE A 704 49.06 -16.62 -22.59
C ILE A 704 49.41 -18.06 -22.98
N LYS A 705 49.71 -18.94 -22.02
CA LYS A 705 49.95 -20.37 -22.31
C LYS A 705 48.73 -21.02 -22.96
N LYS A 706 47.52 -20.72 -22.47
CA LYS A 706 46.27 -21.21 -23.07
C LYS A 706 46.06 -20.65 -24.49
N LEU A 707 46.23 -19.35 -24.70
CA LEU A 707 46.08 -18.72 -26.02
C LEU A 707 47.09 -19.28 -27.04
N LYS A 708 48.36 -19.47 -26.64
CA LYS A 708 49.38 -20.09 -27.49
C LYS A 708 49.00 -21.52 -27.89
N LYS A 709 48.45 -22.29 -26.95
CA LYS A 709 48.02 -23.67 -27.20
C LYS A 709 46.90 -23.73 -28.25
N GLU A 710 45.98 -22.76 -28.26
CA GLU A 710 44.91 -22.72 -29.27
C GLU A 710 45.43 -22.44 -30.68
N ILE A 711 46.53 -21.68 -30.82
CA ILE A 711 47.11 -21.35 -32.14
C ILE A 711 48.13 -22.39 -32.61
N ALA A 712 48.73 -23.15 -31.69
CA ALA A 712 49.87 -24.03 -31.97
C ALA A 712 49.65 -25.01 -33.14
N ASP A 713 48.40 -25.39 -33.41
CA ASP A 713 48.03 -26.38 -34.43
C ASP A 713 47.30 -25.77 -35.66
N GLN A 714 47.19 -24.44 -35.80
CA GLN A 714 46.35 -23.79 -36.84
C GLN A 714 47.03 -22.62 -37.57
N ARG A 715 46.86 -22.57 -38.90
CA ARG A 715 47.28 -21.43 -39.72
C ARG A 715 46.26 -20.29 -39.56
N VAL A 716 46.63 -19.23 -38.84
CA VAL A 716 45.73 -18.09 -38.59
C VAL A 716 45.44 -17.32 -39.90
N PRO A 717 44.17 -17.18 -40.31
CA PRO A 717 43.79 -16.40 -41.49
C PRO A 717 44.25 -14.94 -41.41
N PRO A 718 44.51 -14.26 -42.54
CA PRO A 718 44.93 -12.85 -42.56
C PRO A 718 44.00 -11.92 -41.77
N GLU A 719 42.70 -12.14 -41.86
CA GLU A 719 41.64 -11.37 -41.19
C GLU A 719 41.69 -11.48 -39.65
N LEU A 720 42.26 -12.56 -39.12
CA LEU A 720 42.36 -12.82 -37.67
C LEU A 720 43.76 -12.51 -37.11
N ARG A 721 44.67 -11.94 -37.90
CA ARG A 721 46.03 -11.59 -37.45
C ARG A 721 46.06 -10.61 -36.28
N ALA A 722 45.02 -9.79 -36.12
CA ALA A 722 44.89 -8.90 -34.96
C ALA A 722 44.93 -9.68 -33.63
N LEU A 723 44.39 -10.90 -33.59
CA LEU A 723 44.41 -11.75 -32.40
C LEU A 723 45.84 -12.14 -31.97
N LEU A 724 46.81 -12.15 -32.89
CA LEU A 724 48.21 -12.42 -32.57
C LEU A 724 48.83 -11.32 -31.69
N GLN A 725 48.24 -10.12 -31.63
CA GLN A 725 48.71 -9.03 -30.78
C GLN A 725 48.54 -9.35 -29.28
N PHE A 726 47.63 -10.27 -28.92
CA PHE A 726 47.48 -10.73 -27.55
C PHE A 726 48.58 -11.70 -27.11
N LEU A 727 49.40 -12.20 -28.04
CA LEU A 727 50.53 -13.05 -27.70
C LEU A 727 51.79 -12.21 -27.47
N PRO A 728 52.68 -12.62 -26.55
CA PRO A 728 53.95 -11.93 -26.35
C PRO A 728 54.78 -11.96 -27.64
N ILE A 729 55.36 -10.81 -27.98
CA ILE A 729 56.27 -10.64 -29.11
C ILE A 729 57.38 -11.70 -29.00
N PRO A 730 57.67 -12.48 -30.06
CA PRO A 730 58.79 -13.42 -30.06
C PRO A 730 60.07 -12.66 -29.70
N LYS A 731 60.88 -13.20 -28.77
CA LYS A 731 62.23 -12.67 -28.57
C LYS A 731 62.97 -12.87 -29.88
N ASN A 732 63.43 -11.78 -30.52
CA ASN A 732 64.38 -11.88 -31.63
C ASN A 732 65.66 -12.53 -31.10
N THR A 733 65.80 -13.84 -31.29
CA THR A 733 67.08 -14.52 -31.18
C THR A 733 67.93 -14.08 -32.36
N ILE A 734 68.67 -12.99 -32.19
CA ILE A 734 69.78 -12.67 -33.07
C ILE A 734 70.88 -13.69 -32.74
N SER A 735 71.03 -14.70 -33.59
CA SER A 735 72.20 -15.56 -33.56
C SER A 735 73.40 -14.73 -33.98
N VAL A 736 74.15 -14.22 -33.00
CA VAL A 736 75.48 -13.66 -33.24
C VAL A 736 76.38 -14.85 -33.58
N PHE A 737 76.66 -15.07 -34.87
CA PHE A 737 77.77 -15.92 -35.26
C PHE A 737 79.06 -15.20 -34.84
N ALA A 738 79.75 -15.75 -33.85
CA ALA A 738 81.10 -15.34 -33.51
C ALA A 738 82.06 -15.77 -34.63
N MET A 739 82.85 -14.81 -35.14
CA MET A 739 84.04 -15.07 -35.95
C MET A 739 85.20 -15.47 -35.05
#